data_AF-A0A1M6VQ70-F1
#
_entry.id   AF-A0A1M6VQ70-F1
#
_cell.length_a   1.000
_cell.length_b   1.000
_cell.length_c   1.000
_cell.angle_alpha   90.00
_cell.angle_beta   90.00
_cell.angle_gamma   90.00
#
_symmetry.space_group_name_H-M   'P 1'
#
loop_
_entity.id
_entity.type
_entity.pdbx_description
1 polymer ?
#
loop_
_entity_poly.entity_id
_entity_poly.type
_entity_poly.pdbx_seq_one_letter_code
_entity_poly.pdbx_strand_id
1 'polypeptide(L)'
;MFKRVWPQSLSPKFPKLKLPTLRFRGKVMLGFAVVLAISAASMGIAYLGFERVLGGVAGYRNSVAESDLARNIDRELISYQAMARYYVVTGKEEDAKATLDAETSLKDAIDKSMRGTTNPARLDQITRLAREFKTFTKIFVEILKFKRDSALVTQNQLARGANMLRYKLDDLPSNADDSELQVIQLGAKKVTEQFQAVTALANTFVINADQTVAASALARLKFVENSLHAISSKDEKIVQGLKEAGALLEEYRQALSKLIDNSKEIEELVAEMADSAGAIVKGASVMKADLLSDQQRLEAESDATIGETERLILMLAAGGFLLGAILALLLGRGISKPMTAMCKAMRELAGGNFDVVLPGLGRKDELGEMAGAVEEFKMQAVAKAERDAAEQDAQNKAAGAARRAELIRFADDFETAVGAIVSNVSASAVQLESAAGTLTRTAETTQGLSSQVAGASEEASSSMQSVASATEELSASVDEIGRRVRDSNKIAEDAVLQAQQTDGRIGKLSRAAQEIGDVVKLITAIAEQTNLLALNATIEAARAGDAGRGFAVVASEVKSLASQTAKATDEISSHILGMQGATQESVAAIKEIGGTIGQISNIASSIASAVEQQSAATQEIARSVQNVAQGTQEAAANIMQVNRGATETGSASEEVLNSAKTLSAESARLREELDRFMANIRAA
;
A
#
# COMPACT_ATOMS: atom_id res chain seq x y z
N MET A 1 76.36 25.03 70.54
CA MET A 1 75.59 26.21 70.99
C MET A 1 74.53 26.49 69.93
N PHE A 2 73.28 26.70 70.37
CA PHE A 2 72.10 27.19 69.62
C PHE A 2 71.31 26.27 68.66
N LYS A 3 70.24 25.72 69.27
CA LYS A 3 68.89 25.45 68.75
C LYS A 3 68.50 26.17 67.44
N ARG A 4 67.97 25.42 66.47
CA ARG A 4 66.92 25.89 65.55
C ARG A 4 65.81 24.85 65.44
N VAL A 5 64.66 25.27 65.95
CA VAL A 5 63.36 24.60 65.93
C VAL A 5 62.80 24.67 64.50
N TRP A 6 62.41 23.53 63.94
CA TRP A 6 61.50 23.45 62.79
C TRP A 6 60.09 23.13 63.31
N PRO A 7 59.04 23.88 62.93
CA PRO A 7 57.67 23.58 63.36
C PRO A 7 57.04 22.49 62.49
N GLN A 8 56.38 21.53 63.14
CA GLN A 8 55.50 20.53 62.54
C GLN A 8 54.13 21.13 62.17
N SER A 9 53.60 20.62 61.04
CA SER A 9 52.19 20.53 60.61
C SER A 9 51.38 21.82 60.41
N LEU A 10 51.27 22.23 59.14
CA LEU A 10 50.14 22.99 58.61
C LEU A 10 48.99 22.01 58.33
N SER A 11 47.97 22.01 59.19
CA SER A 11 46.63 21.50 58.84
C SER A 11 45.80 22.66 58.28
N PRO A 12 45.07 22.50 57.16
CA PRO A 12 44.26 23.58 56.62
C PRO A 12 43.02 23.79 57.51
N LYS A 13 42.93 24.97 58.12
CA LYS A 13 41.71 25.43 58.81
C LYS A 13 40.63 25.72 57.78
N PHE A 14 39.69 24.80 57.59
CA PHE A 14 38.40 25.12 56.98
C PHE A 14 37.61 26.03 57.94
N PRO A 15 37.05 27.17 57.48
CA PRO A 15 36.18 27.97 58.31
C PRO A 15 34.94 27.16 58.68
N LYS A 16 34.70 26.98 59.99
CA LYS A 16 33.43 26.40 60.48
C LYS A 16 32.31 27.38 60.13
N LEU A 17 31.58 27.09 59.05
CA LEU A 17 30.37 27.80 58.67
C LEU A 17 29.38 27.71 59.85
N LYS A 18 29.25 28.79 60.64
CA LYS A 18 28.25 28.89 61.70
C LYS A 18 26.90 29.15 61.03
N LEU A 19 26.17 28.08 60.74
CA LEU A 19 24.76 28.18 60.32
C LEU A 19 23.96 28.85 61.44
N PRO A 20 23.00 29.75 61.13
CA PRO A 20 22.12 30.33 62.13
C PRO A 20 21.36 29.22 62.88
N THR A 21 21.22 29.35 64.20
CA THR A 21 20.48 28.39 65.03
C THR A 21 18.98 28.54 64.79
N LEU A 22 18.51 28.00 63.66
CA LEU A 22 17.09 27.92 63.33
C LEU A 22 16.39 26.92 64.25
N ARG A 23 15.16 27.29 64.66
CA ARG A 23 14.21 26.45 65.38
C ARG A 23 13.92 25.14 64.65
N PHE A 24 13.65 24.06 65.38
CA PHE A 24 13.45 22.69 64.86
C PHE A 24 12.43 22.66 63.71
N ARG A 25 11.27 23.29 63.94
CA ARG A 25 10.20 23.40 62.92
C ARG A 25 10.66 24.12 61.65
N GLY A 26 11.50 25.15 61.78
CA GLY A 26 12.05 25.91 60.65
C GLY A 26 13.01 25.10 59.79
N LYS A 27 13.83 24.23 60.41
CA LYS A 27 14.77 23.36 59.68
C LYS A 27 14.06 22.28 58.87
N VAL A 28 13.02 21.67 59.43
CA VAL A 28 12.22 20.64 58.74
C VAL A 28 11.40 21.26 57.60
N MET A 29 10.73 22.39 57.86
CA MET A 29 9.98 23.13 56.82
C MET A 29 10.88 23.59 55.66
N LEU A 30 12.10 24.07 55.94
CA LEU A 30 13.05 24.46 54.90
C LEU A 30 13.47 23.26 54.03
N GLY A 31 13.70 22.09 54.64
CA GLY A 31 14.02 20.87 53.90
C GLY A 31 12.91 20.44 52.94
N PHE A 32 11.66 20.43 53.41
CA PHE A 32 10.50 20.14 52.55
C PHE A 32 10.30 21.21 51.47
N ALA A 33 10.49 22.50 51.79
CA ALA A 33 10.35 23.59 50.82
C ALA A 33 11.38 23.48 49.68
N VAL A 34 12.63 23.11 50.00
CA VAL A 34 13.69 22.90 48.99
C VAL A 34 13.39 21.70 48.09
N VAL A 35 12.92 20.59 48.65
CA VAL A 35 12.53 19.41 47.86
C VAL A 35 11.36 19.75 46.93
N LEU A 36 10.32 20.40 47.45
CA LEU A 36 9.16 20.81 46.64
C LEU A 36 9.54 21.80 45.54
N ALA A 37 10.47 22.73 45.80
CA ALA A 37 10.96 23.66 44.79
C ALA A 37 11.73 22.96 43.67
N ILE A 38 12.57 21.97 43.98
CA ILE A 38 13.29 21.17 42.99
C ILE A 38 12.33 20.30 42.18
N SER A 39 11.36 19.66 42.84
CA SER A 39 10.32 18.87 42.16
C SER A 39 9.48 19.74 41.22
N ALA A 40 9.08 20.95 41.65
CA ALA A 40 8.35 21.90 40.81
C ALA A 40 9.16 22.37 39.59
N ALA A 41 10.46 22.67 39.78
CA ALA A 41 11.35 23.03 38.68
C ALA A 41 11.54 21.87 37.69
N SER A 42 11.71 20.64 38.19
CA SER A 42 11.81 19.44 37.35
C SER A 42 10.54 19.19 36.55
N MET A 43 9.36 19.35 37.16
CA MET A 43 8.07 19.24 36.45
C MET A 43 7.92 20.33 35.39
N GLY A 44 8.29 21.58 35.69
CA GLY A 44 8.22 22.67 34.72
C GLY A 44 9.11 22.44 33.49
N ILE A 45 10.32 21.91 33.70
CA ILE A 45 11.26 21.58 32.63
C ILE A 45 10.76 20.40 31.81
N ALA A 46 10.26 19.34 32.45
CA ALA A 46 9.67 18.19 31.76
C ALA A 46 8.46 18.62 30.92
N TYR A 47 7.61 19.52 31.44
CA TYR A 47 6.47 20.07 30.73
C TYR A 47 6.89 20.86 29.48
N LEU A 48 7.88 21.75 29.60
CA LEU A 48 8.40 22.53 28.46
C LEU A 48 9.09 21.66 27.41
N GLY A 49 9.82 20.61 27.85
CA GLY A 49 10.42 19.62 26.95
C GLY A 49 9.34 18.85 26.18
N PHE A 50 8.28 18.44 26.86
CA PHE A 50 7.14 17.75 26.25
C PHE A 50 6.40 18.63 25.23
N GLU A 51 6.17 19.91 25.52
CA GLU A 51 5.58 20.85 24.55
C GLU A 51 6.42 21.00 23.26
N ARG A 52 7.75 21.03 23.37
CA ARG A 52 8.64 21.08 22.19
C ARG A 52 8.56 19.81 21.36
N VAL A 53 8.56 18.64 22.01
CA VAL A 53 8.40 17.35 21.33
C VAL A 53 7.04 17.25 20.65
N LEU A 54 5.96 17.69 21.31
CA LEU A 54 4.61 17.75 20.70
C LEU A 54 4.58 18.63 19.44
N GLY A 55 5.27 19.78 19.46
CA GLY A 55 5.42 20.64 18.29
C GLY A 55 6.17 19.95 17.13
N GLY A 56 7.26 19.25 17.44
CA GLY A 56 8.02 18.45 16.46
C GLY A 56 7.18 17.31 15.85
N VAL A 57 6.41 16.59 16.67
CA VAL A 57 5.50 15.53 16.22
C VAL A 57 4.40 16.08 15.31
N ALA A 58 3.86 17.26 15.59
CA ALA A 58 2.89 17.92 14.73
C ALA A 58 3.49 18.29 13.36
N GLY A 59 4.71 18.84 13.35
CA GLY A 59 5.45 19.11 12.11
C GLY A 59 5.72 17.85 11.31
N TYR A 60 6.14 16.77 11.97
CA TYR A 60 6.38 15.46 11.35
C TYR A 60 5.09 14.90 10.74
N ARG A 61 3.97 14.92 11.47
CA ARG A 61 2.66 14.47 10.95
C ARG A 61 2.23 15.24 9.72
N ASN A 62 2.41 16.56 9.70
CA ASN A 62 2.13 17.38 8.51
C ASN A 62 3.03 17.00 7.33
N SER A 63 4.33 16.78 7.57
CA SER A 63 5.26 16.37 6.52
C SER A 63 4.96 14.96 5.97
N VAL A 64 4.44 14.05 6.79
CA VAL A 64 3.96 12.73 6.33
C VAL A 64 2.70 12.88 5.48
N ALA A 65 1.73 13.68 5.93
CA ALA A 65 0.51 13.93 5.17
C ALA A 65 0.79 14.57 3.80
N GLU A 66 1.69 15.57 3.74
CA GLU A 66 2.14 16.17 2.47
C GLU A 66 2.87 15.14 1.58
N SER A 67 3.67 14.24 2.15
CA SER A 67 4.31 13.13 1.42
C SER A 67 3.31 12.14 0.82
N ASP A 68 2.24 11.80 1.53
CA ASP A 68 1.22 10.91 0.99
C ASP A 68 0.42 11.56 -0.15
N LEU A 69 0.14 12.86 -0.05
CA LEU A 69 -0.45 13.64 -1.14
C LEU A 69 0.47 13.68 -2.38
N ALA A 70 1.78 13.85 -2.16
CA ALA A 70 2.79 13.79 -3.23
C ALA A 70 2.83 12.41 -3.93
N ARG A 71 2.78 11.32 -3.16
CA ARG A 71 2.74 9.95 -3.70
C ARG A 71 1.49 9.67 -4.52
N ASN A 72 0.34 10.21 -4.08
CA ASN A 72 -0.90 10.08 -4.84
C ASN A 72 -0.82 10.78 -6.20
N ILE A 73 -0.22 11.98 -6.29
CA ILE A 73 0.03 12.64 -7.58
C ILE A 73 0.87 11.75 -8.50
N ASP A 74 1.95 11.16 -7.99
CA ASP A 74 2.86 10.31 -8.78
C ASP A 74 2.13 9.07 -9.32
N ARG A 75 1.31 8.42 -8.48
CA ARG A 75 0.48 7.27 -8.88
C ARG A 75 -0.53 7.63 -9.97
N GLU A 76 -1.30 8.70 -9.76
CA GLU A 76 -2.32 9.12 -10.72
C GLU A 76 -1.70 9.61 -12.03
N LEU A 77 -0.51 10.21 -11.98
CA LEU A 77 0.25 10.61 -13.16
C LEU A 77 0.67 9.41 -14.01
N ILE A 78 1.22 8.37 -13.38
CA ILE A 78 1.60 7.13 -14.08
C ILE A 78 0.37 6.51 -14.76
N SER A 79 -0.78 6.48 -14.04
CA SER A 79 -2.04 5.98 -14.57
C SER A 79 -2.50 6.78 -15.80
N TYR A 80 -2.55 8.11 -15.70
CA TYR A 80 -2.97 8.98 -16.79
C TYR A 80 -2.05 8.88 -18.01
N GLN A 81 -0.73 8.83 -17.80
CA GLN A 81 0.24 8.63 -18.89
C GLN A 81 0.07 7.28 -19.59
N ALA A 82 -0.13 6.21 -18.83
CA ALA A 82 -0.34 4.88 -19.40
C ALA A 82 -1.62 4.82 -20.24
N MET A 83 -2.72 5.37 -19.72
CA MET A 83 -4.01 5.41 -20.44
C MET A 83 -3.92 6.28 -21.70
N ALA A 84 -3.28 7.45 -21.61
CA ALA A 84 -3.08 8.32 -22.79
C ALA A 84 -2.25 7.63 -23.88
N ARG A 85 -1.16 6.95 -23.52
CA ARG A 85 -0.37 6.14 -24.47
C ARG A 85 -1.18 5.00 -25.06
N TYR A 86 -1.97 4.32 -24.25
CA TYR A 86 -2.82 3.23 -24.70
C TYR A 86 -3.87 3.72 -25.70
N TYR A 87 -4.57 4.83 -25.41
CA TYR A 87 -5.50 5.47 -26.33
C TYR A 87 -4.84 5.90 -27.65
N VAL A 88 -3.62 6.45 -27.60
CA VAL A 88 -2.87 6.82 -28.81
C VAL A 88 -2.68 5.61 -29.73
N VAL A 89 -2.47 4.41 -29.18
CA VAL A 89 -2.32 3.19 -29.97
C VAL A 89 -3.67 2.66 -30.46
N THR A 90 -4.69 2.62 -29.59
CA THR A 90 -5.97 1.95 -29.92
C THR A 90 -6.96 2.82 -30.67
N GLY A 91 -7.00 4.13 -30.37
CA GLY A 91 -7.98 5.08 -30.89
C GLY A 91 -9.44 4.81 -30.48
N LYS A 92 -9.70 3.90 -29.53
CA LYS A 92 -11.07 3.51 -29.12
C LYS A 92 -11.67 4.51 -28.14
N GLU A 93 -12.98 4.73 -28.24
CA GLU A 93 -13.70 5.70 -27.38
C GLU A 93 -13.73 5.27 -25.90
N GLU A 94 -13.73 3.97 -25.62
CA GLU A 94 -13.64 3.45 -24.24
C GLU A 94 -12.30 3.82 -23.59
N ASP A 95 -11.21 3.73 -24.34
CA ASP A 95 -9.86 4.11 -23.87
C ASP A 95 -9.74 5.63 -23.71
N ALA A 96 -10.41 6.41 -24.56
CA ALA A 96 -10.52 7.87 -24.39
C ALA A 96 -11.20 8.21 -23.07
N LYS A 97 -12.31 7.53 -22.76
CA LYS A 97 -13.04 7.74 -21.50
C LYS A 97 -12.18 7.38 -20.29
N ALA A 98 -11.53 6.21 -20.31
CA ALA A 98 -10.62 5.79 -19.24
C ALA A 98 -9.48 6.80 -19.01
N THR A 99 -8.98 7.40 -20.09
CA THR A 99 -7.95 8.45 -20.00
C THR A 99 -8.47 9.75 -19.38
N LEU A 100 -9.69 10.17 -19.72
CA LEU A 100 -10.34 11.35 -19.11
C LEU A 100 -10.69 11.13 -17.63
N ASP A 101 -11.04 9.90 -17.25
CA ASP A 101 -11.25 9.54 -15.84
C ASP A 101 -9.93 9.63 -15.06
N ALA A 102 -8.83 9.12 -15.64
CA ALA A 102 -7.49 9.26 -15.05
C ALA A 102 -7.00 10.71 -14.96
N GLU A 103 -7.32 11.55 -15.95
CA GLU A 103 -7.08 12.99 -15.91
C GLU A 103 -7.77 13.64 -14.70
N THR A 104 -9.03 13.28 -14.46
CA THR A 104 -9.83 13.80 -13.34
C THR A 104 -9.23 13.38 -12.01
N SER A 105 -8.82 12.12 -11.86
CA SER A 105 -8.16 11.62 -10.65
C SER A 105 -6.85 12.35 -10.35
N LEU A 106 -6.02 12.59 -11.37
CA LEU A 106 -4.78 13.35 -11.22
C LEU A 106 -5.05 14.81 -10.82
N LYS A 107 -6.02 15.47 -11.46
CA LYS A 107 -6.45 16.82 -11.08
C LYS A 107 -6.85 16.88 -9.61
N ASP A 108 -7.69 15.95 -9.17
CA ASP A 108 -8.15 15.87 -7.77
C ASP A 108 -6.98 15.66 -6.80
N ALA A 109 -5.99 14.84 -7.17
CA ALA A 109 -4.79 14.64 -6.37
C ALA A 109 -3.96 15.94 -6.26
N ILE A 110 -3.79 16.67 -7.35
CA ILE A 110 -3.11 17.97 -7.37
C ILE A 110 -3.87 19.00 -6.51
N ASP A 111 -5.19 19.09 -6.65
CA ASP A 111 -6.02 20.03 -5.89
C ASP A 111 -6.05 19.70 -4.38
N LYS A 112 -6.02 18.42 -4.01
CA LYS A 112 -5.86 18.00 -2.61
C LYS A 112 -4.48 18.37 -2.08
N SER A 113 -3.43 18.17 -2.87
CA SER A 113 -2.06 18.55 -2.50
C SER A 113 -1.89 20.06 -2.30
N MET A 114 -2.45 20.89 -3.20
CA MET A 114 -2.45 22.34 -3.05
C MET A 114 -3.16 22.81 -1.78
N ARG A 115 -4.27 22.16 -1.40
CA ARG A 115 -5.03 22.51 -0.18
C ARG A 115 -4.36 22.00 1.10
N GLY A 116 -3.69 20.85 1.02
CA GLY A 116 -3.02 20.21 2.16
C GLY A 116 -1.62 20.75 2.45
N THR A 117 -1.01 21.45 1.49
CA THR A 117 0.36 21.96 1.61
C THR A 117 0.37 23.35 2.23
N THR A 118 1.11 23.50 3.32
CA THR A 118 1.23 24.80 4.03
C THR A 118 2.55 25.51 3.75
N ASN A 119 3.58 24.78 3.31
CA ASN A 119 4.88 25.34 3.00
C ASN A 119 4.86 26.13 1.67
N PRO A 120 5.21 27.44 1.66
CA PRO A 120 5.17 28.26 0.45
C PRO A 120 6.06 27.77 -0.70
N ALA A 121 7.23 27.20 -0.41
CA ALA A 121 8.14 26.69 -1.44
C ALA A 121 7.57 25.44 -2.12
N ARG A 122 6.94 24.55 -1.33
CA ARG A 122 6.26 23.36 -1.86
C ARG A 122 4.99 23.73 -2.63
N LEU A 123 4.25 24.74 -2.16
CA LEU A 123 3.09 25.23 -2.89
C LEU A 123 3.47 25.79 -4.27
N ASP A 124 4.63 26.48 -4.40
CA ASP A 124 5.16 26.88 -5.71
C ASP A 124 5.49 25.67 -6.60
N GLN A 125 6.10 24.61 -6.05
CA GLN A 125 6.36 23.37 -6.78
C GLN A 125 5.08 22.71 -7.28
N ILE A 126 4.05 22.59 -6.43
CA ILE A 126 2.75 22.02 -6.81
C ILE A 126 2.06 22.91 -7.86
N THR A 127 2.19 24.23 -7.75
CA THR A 127 1.65 25.18 -8.74
C THR A 127 2.31 25.01 -10.11
N ARG A 128 3.63 24.78 -10.15
CA ARG A 128 4.33 24.44 -11.40
C ARG A 128 3.85 23.11 -11.96
N LEU A 129 3.70 22.09 -11.10
CA LEU A 129 3.19 20.78 -11.48
C LEU A 129 1.77 20.89 -12.07
N ALA A 130 0.88 21.68 -11.44
CA ALA A 130 -0.46 21.94 -11.94
C ALA A 130 -0.46 22.62 -13.32
N ARG A 131 0.52 23.50 -13.60
CA ARG A 131 0.70 24.13 -14.91
C ARG A 131 1.13 23.12 -15.96
N GLU A 132 2.10 22.27 -15.65
CA GLU A 132 2.54 21.20 -16.55
C GLU A 132 1.41 20.19 -16.82
N PHE A 133 0.66 19.80 -15.78
CA PHE A 133 -0.56 19.00 -15.94
C PHE A 133 -1.55 19.62 -16.92
N LYS A 134 -1.81 20.93 -16.81
CA LYS A 134 -2.69 21.64 -17.75
C LYS A 134 -2.15 21.63 -19.19
N THR A 135 -0.83 21.73 -19.37
CA THR A 135 -0.18 21.59 -20.67
C THR A 135 -0.39 20.19 -21.23
N PHE A 136 -0.10 19.15 -20.43
CA PHE A 136 -0.30 17.75 -20.78
C PHE A 136 -1.75 17.47 -21.22
N THR A 137 -2.74 17.91 -20.43
CA THR A 137 -4.17 17.77 -20.77
C THR A 137 -4.51 18.46 -22.09
N LYS A 138 -3.98 19.66 -22.34
CA LYS A 138 -4.24 20.38 -23.58
C LYS A 138 -3.71 19.61 -24.80
N ILE A 139 -2.51 19.04 -24.69
CA ILE A 139 -1.90 18.22 -25.74
C ILE A 139 -2.78 16.98 -26.01
N PHE A 140 -3.23 16.30 -24.96
CA PHE A 140 -4.10 15.13 -25.09
C PHE A 140 -5.43 15.45 -25.79
N VAL A 141 -6.02 16.63 -25.53
CA VAL A 141 -7.25 17.09 -26.22
C VAL A 141 -7.03 17.27 -27.73
N GLU A 142 -5.87 17.78 -28.16
CA GLU A 142 -5.55 17.86 -29.59
C GLU A 142 -5.33 16.47 -30.20
N ILE A 143 -4.69 15.54 -29.48
CA ILE A 143 -4.55 14.13 -29.92
C ILE A 143 -5.93 13.50 -30.13
N LEU A 144 -6.86 13.66 -29.18
CA LEU A 144 -8.25 13.18 -29.28
C LEU A 144 -8.92 13.70 -30.56
N LYS A 145 -8.74 14.99 -30.86
CA LYS A 145 -9.31 15.63 -32.05
C LYS A 145 -8.74 15.04 -33.34
N PHE A 146 -7.42 14.89 -33.45
CA PHE A 146 -6.79 14.30 -34.63
C PHE A 146 -7.14 12.82 -34.81
N LYS A 147 -7.25 12.05 -33.72
CA LYS A 147 -7.68 10.65 -33.77
C LYS A 147 -9.13 10.52 -34.25
N ARG A 148 -10.05 11.34 -33.72
CA ARG A 148 -11.45 11.35 -34.17
C ARG A 148 -11.60 11.79 -35.63
N ASP A 149 -10.87 12.83 -36.05
CA ASP A 149 -10.86 13.25 -37.46
C ASP A 149 -10.30 12.14 -38.37
N SER A 150 -9.23 11.44 -37.95
CA SER A 150 -8.66 10.32 -38.69
C SER A 150 -9.63 9.13 -38.81
N ALA A 151 -10.39 8.83 -37.76
CA ALA A 151 -11.44 7.80 -37.82
C ALA A 151 -12.54 8.19 -38.83
N LEU A 152 -12.97 9.47 -38.83
CA LEU A 152 -13.96 9.97 -39.79
C LEU A 152 -13.44 9.94 -41.23
N VAL A 153 -12.19 10.34 -41.47
CA VAL A 153 -11.57 10.30 -42.82
C VAL A 153 -11.45 8.85 -43.30
N THR A 154 -11.02 7.94 -42.44
CA THR A 154 -10.90 6.50 -42.76
C THR A 154 -12.25 5.92 -43.18
N GLN A 155 -13.31 6.14 -42.39
CA GLN A 155 -14.62 5.54 -42.63
C GLN A 155 -15.38 6.24 -43.77
N ASN A 156 -15.46 7.57 -43.76
CA ASN A 156 -16.37 8.32 -44.64
C ASN A 156 -15.74 8.69 -45.98
N GLN A 157 -14.42 8.79 -46.07
CA GLN A 157 -13.72 9.20 -47.28
C GLN A 157 -12.91 8.04 -47.87
N LEU A 158 -12.04 7.41 -47.09
CA LEU A 158 -11.11 6.40 -47.59
C LEU A 158 -11.83 5.11 -48.00
N ALA A 159 -12.60 4.50 -47.08
CA ALA A 159 -13.34 3.27 -47.35
C ALA A 159 -14.45 3.47 -48.38
N ARG A 160 -15.19 4.59 -48.28
CA ARG A 160 -16.23 4.95 -49.26
C ARG A 160 -15.63 5.21 -50.64
N GLY A 161 -14.58 6.03 -50.74
CA GLY A 161 -13.89 6.36 -51.98
C GLY A 161 -13.32 5.12 -52.66
N ALA A 162 -12.72 4.20 -51.89
CA ALA A 162 -12.24 2.93 -52.42
C ALA A 162 -13.36 2.08 -53.04
N ASN A 163 -14.51 1.97 -52.37
CA ASN A 163 -15.65 1.23 -52.89
C ASN A 163 -16.26 1.89 -54.12
N MET A 164 -16.40 3.21 -54.12
CA MET A 164 -16.91 3.97 -55.27
C MET A 164 -16.00 3.84 -56.50
N LEU A 165 -14.69 3.97 -56.30
CA LEU A 165 -13.73 3.82 -57.39
C LEU A 165 -13.75 2.39 -57.95
N ARG A 166 -13.79 1.37 -57.09
CA ARG A 166 -13.91 -0.03 -57.53
C ARG A 166 -15.17 -0.26 -58.35
N TYR A 167 -16.33 0.19 -57.85
CA TYR A 167 -17.59 0.06 -58.59
C TYR A 167 -17.52 0.76 -59.95
N LYS A 168 -16.90 1.95 -60.00
CA LYS A 168 -16.78 2.70 -61.25
C LYS A 168 -15.86 2.01 -62.26
N LEU A 169 -14.76 1.41 -61.79
CA LEU A 169 -13.85 0.63 -62.63
C LEU A 169 -14.53 -0.65 -63.15
N ASP A 170 -15.31 -1.33 -62.31
CA ASP A 170 -16.06 -2.54 -62.69
C ASP A 170 -17.21 -2.24 -63.67
N ASP A 171 -17.73 -1.01 -63.70
CA ASP A 171 -18.80 -0.56 -64.62
C ASP A 171 -18.28 -0.13 -66.00
N LEU A 172 -16.98 0.17 -66.15
CA LEU A 172 -16.40 0.59 -67.44
C LEU A 172 -16.64 -0.42 -68.58
N PRO A 173 -16.44 -1.74 -68.40
CA PRO A 173 -16.66 -2.70 -69.48
C PRO A 173 -18.14 -2.85 -69.87
N SER A 174 -19.07 -2.67 -68.93
CA SER A 174 -20.52 -2.76 -69.19
C SER A 174 -21.04 -1.67 -70.13
N ASN A 175 -20.27 -0.59 -70.29
CA ASN A 175 -20.60 0.54 -71.15
C ASN A 175 -19.79 0.57 -72.44
N ALA A 176 -18.92 -0.42 -72.69
CA ALA A 176 -18.04 -0.44 -73.85
C ALA A 176 -18.69 -1.16 -75.04
N ASP A 177 -18.51 -0.63 -76.24
CA ASP A 177 -18.87 -1.32 -77.48
C ASP A 177 -18.04 -2.62 -77.67
N ASP A 178 -18.61 -3.62 -78.35
CA ASP A 178 -17.99 -4.94 -78.59
C ASP A 178 -16.56 -4.86 -79.16
N SER A 179 -16.26 -3.81 -79.94
CA SER A 179 -14.95 -3.61 -80.57
C SER A 179 -13.85 -3.16 -79.60
N GLU A 180 -14.20 -2.53 -78.47
CA GLU A 180 -13.26 -2.03 -77.47
C GLU A 180 -13.35 -2.78 -76.12
N LEU A 181 -14.42 -3.56 -75.92
CA LEU A 181 -14.75 -4.27 -74.68
C LEU A 181 -13.56 -4.99 -74.05
N GLN A 182 -12.81 -5.78 -74.84
CA GLN A 182 -11.70 -6.58 -74.33
C GLN A 182 -10.52 -5.72 -73.83
N VAL A 183 -10.25 -4.59 -74.49
CA VAL A 183 -9.19 -3.65 -74.12
C VAL A 183 -9.58 -2.87 -72.87
N ILE A 184 -10.82 -2.40 -72.79
CA ILE A 184 -11.35 -1.68 -71.62
C ILE A 184 -11.41 -2.61 -70.40
N GLN A 185 -11.88 -3.84 -70.57
CA GLN A 185 -11.95 -4.83 -69.49
C GLN A 185 -10.56 -5.17 -68.93
N LEU A 186 -9.56 -5.38 -69.79
CA LEU A 186 -8.19 -5.64 -69.36
C LEU A 186 -7.58 -4.42 -68.65
N GLY A 187 -7.81 -3.22 -69.19
CA GLY A 187 -7.36 -1.96 -68.61
C GLY A 187 -7.95 -1.73 -67.22
N ALA A 188 -9.28 -1.80 -67.11
CA ALA A 188 -10.00 -1.63 -65.85
C ALA A 188 -9.56 -2.65 -64.79
N LYS A 189 -9.43 -3.93 -65.16
CA LYS A 189 -8.94 -4.98 -64.25
C LYS A 189 -7.53 -4.67 -63.73
N LYS A 190 -6.61 -4.22 -64.60
CA LYS A 190 -5.25 -3.84 -64.21
C LYS A 190 -5.23 -2.67 -63.23
N VAL A 191 -6.07 -1.65 -63.45
CA VAL A 191 -6.22 -0.51 -62.53
C VAL A 191 -6.77 -1.00 -61.17
N THR A 192 -7.80 -1.85 -61.18
CA THR A 192 -8.39 -2.43 -59.97
C THR A 192 -7.38 -3.23 -59.16
N GLU A 193 -6.58 -4.08 -59.79
CA GLU A 193 -5.53 -4.87 -59.10
C GLU A 193 -4.47 -3.96 -58.44
N GLN A 194 -4.00 -2.93 -59.14
CA GLN A 194 -3.05 -1.97 -58.57
C GLN A 194 -3.66 -1.16 -57.43
N PHE A 195 -4.93 -0.77 -57.56
CA PHE A 195 -5.65 -0.02 -56.55
C PHE A 195 -5.94 -0.86 -55.30
N GLN A 196 -6.25 -2.15 -55.42
CA GLN A 196 -6.34 -3.06 -54.27
C GLN A 196 -5.02 -3.12 -53.48
N ALA A 197 -3.90 -3.03 -54.19
CA ALA A 197 -2.57 -3.00 -53.59
C ALA A 197 -2.32 -1.68 -52.83
N VAL A 198 -2.92 -0.56 -53.28
CA VAL A 198 -2.94 0.72 -52.54
C VAL A 198 -3.81 0.59 -51.29
N THR A 199 -5.04 0.09 -51.41
CA THR A 199 -5.97 0.00 -50.27
C THR A 199 -5.44 -0.91 -49.16
N ALA A 200 -4.73 -1.98 -49.51
CA ALA A 200 -4.05 -2.83 -48.54
C ALA A 200 -2.94 -2.08 -47.76
N LEU A 201 -2.13 -1.26 -48.45
CA LEU A 201 -1.11 -0.44 -47.79
C LEU A 201 -1.75 0.67 -46.95
N ALA A 202 -2.79 1.33 -47.46
CA ALA A 202 -3.50 2.36 -46.71
C ALA A 202 -4.17 1.80 -45.45
N ASN A 203 -4.79 0.61 -45.52
CA ASN A 203 -5.33 -0.08 -44.35
C ASN A 203 -4.23 -0.47 -43.35
N THR A 204 -3.08 -0.92 -43.85
CA THR A 204 -1.91 -1.21 -43.00
C THR A 204 -1.48 0.05 -42.26
N PHE A 205 -1.33 1.17 -42.97
CA PHE A 205 -1.01 2.47 -42.39
C PHE A 205 -2.03 2.93 -41.35
N VAL A 206 -3.33 2.75 -41.59
CA VAL A 206 -4.38 3.07 -40.61
C VAL A 206 -4.19 2.30 -39.29
N ILE A 207 -3.68 1.07 -39.34
CA ILE A 207 -3.49 0.22 -38.17
C ILE A 207 -2.19 0.57 -37.42
N ASN A 208 -1.08 0.80 -38.14
CA ASN A 208 0.25 0.89 -37.53
C ASN A 208 0.94 2.25 -37.65
N ALA A 209 0.33 3.22 -38.36
CA ALA A 209 0.86 4.57 -38.59
C ALA A 209 2.28 4.60 -39.22
N ASP A 210 2.68 3.55 -39.94
CA ASP A 210 4.03 3.46 -40.51
C ASP A 210 4.22 4.39 -41.73
N GLN A 211 5.08 5.39 -41.58
CA GLN A 211 5.37 6.38 -42.62
C GLN A 211 5.97 5.78 -43.90
N THR A 212 6.68 4.65 -43.80
CA THR A 212 7.22 3.94 -44.96
C THR A 212 6.12 3.25 -45.77
N VAL A 213 5.10 2.74 -45.08
CA VAL A 213 3.90 2.16 -45.70
C VAL A 213 3.07 3.26 -46.36
N ALA A 214 2.91 4.42 -45.70
CA ALA A 214 2.26 5.60 -46.27
C ALA A 214 2.94 6.07 -47.57
N ALA A 215 4.27 6.22 -47.56
CA ALA A 215 5.04 6.60 -48.74
C ALA A 215 4.86 5.58 -49.90
N SER A 216 4.84 4.28 -49.56
CA SER A 216 4.58 3.21 -50.52
C SER A 216 3.18 3.27 -51.11
N ALA A 217 2.17 3.60 -50.31
CA ALA A 217 0.78 3.77 -50.76
C ALA A 217 0.65 4.96 -51.72
N LEU A 218 1.23 6.11 -51.39
CA LEU A 218 1.25 7.30 -52.27
C LEU A 218 2.00 7.03 -53.59
N ALA A 219 3.14 6.33 -53.53
CA ALA A 219 3.87 5.94 -54.74
C ALA A 219 3.04 5.02 -55.64
N ARG A 220 2.33 4.03 -55.06
CA ARG A 220 1.43 3.15 -55.80
C ARG A 220 0.22 3.86 -56.38
N LEU A 221 -0.34 4.86 -55.70
CA LEU A 221 -1.41 5.70 -56.27
C LEU A 221 -1.01 6.35 -57.58
N LYS A 222 0.27 6.75 -57.73
CA LYS A 222 0.78 7.29 -59.00
C LYS A 222 0.80 6.25 -60.12
N PHE A 223 1.09 4.98 -59.81
CA PHE A 223 1.01 3.89 -60.79
C PHE A 223 -0.43 3.56 -61.18
N VAL A 224 -1.39 3.67 -60.25
CA VAL A 224 -2.82 3.54 -60.52
C VAL A 224 -3.29 4.65 -61.46
N GLU A 225 -2.93 5.90 -61.18
CA GLU A 225 -3.24 7.06 -62.03
C GLU A 225 -2.69 6.90 -63.44
N ASN A 226 -1.41 6.52 -63.57
CA ASN A 226 -0.81 6.24 -64.88
C ASN A 226 -1.51 5.09 -65.63
N SER A 227 -1.93 4.05 -64.91
CA SER A 227 -2.64 2.91 -65.51
C SER A 227 -4.04 3.29 -65.96
N LEU A 228 -4.71 4.21 -65.22
CA LEU A 228 -6.02 4.74 -65.59
C LEU A 228 -5.92 5.61 -66.84
N HIS A 229 -4.91 6.47 -66.95
CA HIS A 229 -4.66 7.29 -68.14
C HIS A 229 -4.24 6.49 -69.38
N ALA A 230 -3.69 5.28 -69.21
CA ALA A 230 -3.33 4.41 -70.32
C ALA A 230 -4.56 3.79 -71.01
N ILE A 231 -5.75 3.85 -70.38
CA ILE A 231 -7.00 3.41 -70.99
C ILE A 231 -7.48 4.54 -71.91
N SER A 232 -7.50 4.30 -73.22
CA SER A 232 -7.98 5.25 -74.23
C SER A 232 -9.18 4.66 -74.94
N SER A 233 -10.20 5.49 -75.17
CA SER A 233 -11.40 5.15 -75.93
C SER A 233 -11.86 6.38 -76.72
N LYS A 234 -12.58 6.14 -77.82
CA LYS A 234 -13.29 7.21 -78.55
C LYS A 234 -14.76 7.32 -78.14
N ASP A 235 -15.26 6.39 -77.32
CA ASP A 235 -16.60 6.41 -76.77
C ASP A 235 -16.70 7.46 -75.64
N GLU A 236 -17.61 8.43 -75.80
CA GLU A 236 -17.83 9.51 -74.84
C GLU A 236 -18.23 8.99 -73.45
N LYS A 237 -18.97 7.88 -73.36
CA LYS A 237 -19.38 7.28 -72.07
C LYS A 237 -18.17 6.71 -71.32
N ILE A 238 -17.26 6.06 -72.03
CA ILE A 238 -16.03 5.52 -71.44
C ILE A 238 -15.09 6.64 -71.03
N VAL A 239 -14.91 7.67 -71.88
CA VAL A 239 -14.11 8.85 -71.54
C VAL A 239 -14.64 9.55 -70.29
N GLN A 240 -15.96 9.71 -70.18
CA GLN A 240 -16.59 10.29 -69.00
C GLN A 240 -16.42 9.38 -67.75
N GLY A 241 -16.56 8.07 -67.91
CA GLY A 241 -16.34 7.10 -66.83
C GLY A 241 -14.91 7.12 -66.30
N LEU A 242 -13.91 7.22 -67.18
CA LEU A 242 -12.50 7.36 -66.82
C LEU A 242 -12.22 8.68 -66.09
N LYS A 243 -12.86 9.78 -66.50
CA LYS A 243 -12.75 11.08 -65.83
C LYS A 243 -13.32 11.03 -64.40
N GLU A 244 -14.47 10.40 -64.21
CA GLU A 244 -15.08 10.18 -62.90
C GLU A 244 -14.24 9.28 -62.00
N ALA A 245 -13.68 8.19 -62.55
CA ALA A 245 -12.73 7.35 -61.84
C ALA A 245 -11.46 8.12 -61.43
N GLY A 246 -10.96 9.01 -62.29
CA GLY A 246 -9.82 9.89 -61.99
C GLY A 246 -10.13 10.86 -60.84
N ALA A 247 -11.33 11.45 -60.82
CA ALA A 247 -11.76 12.31 -59.72
C ALA A 247 -11.85 11.55 -58.39
N LEU A 248 -12.44 10.34 -58.38
CA LEU A 248 -12.52 9.49 -57.19
C LEU A 248 -11.13 9.05 -56.69
N LEU A 249 -10.20 8.79 -57.60
CA LEU A 249 -8.82 8.46 -57.25
C LEU A 249 -8.10 9.65 -56.58
N GLU A 250 -8.34 10.87 -57.06
CA GLU A 250 -7.80 12.09 -56.47
C GLU A 250 -8.41 12.38 -55.09
N GLU A 251 -9.73 12.20 -54.93
CA GLU A 251 -10.39 12.29 -53.61
C GLU A 251 -9.80 11.27 -52.62
N TYR A 252 -9.55 10.04 -53.07
CA TYR A 252 -8.90 9.01 -52.26
C TYR A 252 -7.47 9.40 -51.86
N ARG A 253 -6.70 9.97 -52.80
CA ARG A 253 -5.34 10.48 -52.55
C ARG A 253 -5.34 11.59 -51.50
N GLN A 254 -6.27 12.54 -51.59
CA GLN A 254 -6.40 13.64 -50.62
C GLN A 254 -6.78 13.13 -49.24
N ALA A 255 -7.72 12.19 -49.15
CA ALA A 255 -8.08 11.55 -47.89
C ALA A 255 -6.89 10.81 -47.25
N LEU A 256 -6.12 10.06 -48.05
CA LEU A 256 -4.91 9.39 -47.57
C LEU A 256 -3.85 10.39 -47.10
N SER A 257 -3.60 11.47 -47.85
CA SER A 257 -2.66 12.52 -47.45
C SER A 257 -3.06 13.14 -46.11
N LYS A 258 -4.35 13.43 -45.92
CA LYS A 258 -4.87 13.99 -44.66
C LYS A 258 -4.64 13.04 -43.48
N LEU A 259 -4.80 11.72 -43.66
CA LEU A 259 -4.48 10.75 -42.61
C LEU A 259 -2.98 10.73 -42.27
N ILE A 260 -2.12 10.87 -43.29
CA ILE A 260 -0.66 10.92 -43.09
C ILE A 260 -0.28 12.16 -42.29
N ASP A 261 -0.85 13.31 -42.63
CA ASP A 261 -0.59 14.56 -41.92
C ASP A 261 -1.10 14.50 -40.48
N ASN A 262 -2.35 14.04 -40.26
CA ASN A 262 -2.88 13.83 -38.91
C ASN A 262 -2.00 12.87 -38.08
N SER A 263 -1.45 11.82 -38.70
CA SER A 263 -0.57 10.88 -38.01
C SER A 263 0.74 11.52 -37.56
N LYS A 264 1.31 12.44 -38.35
CA LYS A 264 2.52 13.18 -37.97
C LYS A 264 2.26 14.15 -36.83
N GLU A 265 1.14 14.89 -36.91
CA GLU A 265 0.70 15.79 -35.83
C GLU A 265 0.51 15.01 -34.52
N ILE A 266 -0.09 13.82 -34.57
CA ILE A 266 -0.21 12.95 -33.39
C ILE A 266 1.17 12.53 -32.86
N GLU A 267 2.12 12.18 -33.73
CA GLU A 267 3.48 11.78 -33.33
C GLU A 267 4.23 12.94 -32.63
N GLU A 268 4.14 14.16 -33.19
CA GLU A 268 4.72 15.37 -32.57
C GLU A 268 4.07 15.68 -31.22
N LEU A 269 2.73 15.64 -31.14
CA LEU A 269 2.00 15.84 -29.88
C LEU A 269 2.33 14.76 -28.84
N VAL A 270 2.54 13.51 -29.25
CA VAL A 270 2.96 12.43 -28.34
C VAL A 270 4.35 12.68 -27.77
N ALA A 271 5.27 13.22 -28.57
CA ALA A 271 6.59 13.64 -28.10
C ALA A 271 6.49 14.80 -27.10
N GLU A 272 5.73 15.86 -27.41
CA GLU A 272 5.47 16.97 -26.48
C GLU A 272 4.81 16.50 -25.18
N MET A 273 3.87 15.55 -25.28
CA MET A 273 3.19 14.95 -24.14
C MET A 273 4.18 14.18 -23.26
N ALA A 274 5.15 13.47 -23.86
CA ALA A 274 6.21 12.77 -23.15
C ALA A 274 7.16 13.72 -22.42
N ASP A 275 7.51 14.86 -23.02
CA ASP A 275 8.33 15.90 -22.39
C ASP A 275 7.62 16.53 -21.19
N SER A 276 6.33 16.90 -21.34
CA SER A 276 5.52 17.43 -20.24
C SER A 276 5.37 16.40 -19.11
N ALA A 277 5.11 15.12 -19.45
CA ALA A 277 5.14 14.01 -18.50
C ALA A 277 6.46 13.94 -17.71
N GLY A 278 7.60 14.04 -18.41
CA GLY A 278 8.92 14.04 -17.79
C GLY A 278 9.13 15.21 -16.83
N ALA A 279 8.63 16.40 -17.17
CA ALA A 279 8.68 17.57 -16.30
C ALA A 279 7.85 17.38 -15.02
N ILE A 280 6.66 16.79 -15.13
CA ILE A 280 5.79 16.49 -13.97
C ILE A 280 6.46 15.46 -13.06
N VAL A 281 6.98 14.36 -13.60
CA VAL A 281 7.70 13.31 -12.84
C VAL A 281 8.92 13.90 -12.12
N LYS A 282 9.71 14.74 -12.82
CA LYS A 282 10.85 15.42 -12.22
C LYS A 282 10.41 16.34 -11.07
N GLY A 283 9.35 17.12 -11.26
CA GLY A 283 8.79 17.98 -10.22
C GLY A 283 8.33 17.19 -8.99
N ALA A 284 7.57 16.10 -9.21
CA ALA A 284 7.10 15.22 -8.14
C ALA A 284 8.26 14.56 -7.38
N SER A 285 9.30 14.09 -8.08
CA SER A 285 10.48 13.49 -7.44
C SER A 285 11.29 14.47 -6.58
N VAL A 286 11.45 15.71 -7.03
CA VAL A 286 12.11 16.77 -6.25
C VAL A 286 11.31 17.09 -4.99
N MET A 287 9.99 17.20 -5.10
CA MET A 287 9.10 17.43 -3.96
C MET A 287 9.18 16.28 -2.95
N LYS A 288 9.17 15.02 -3.43
CA LYS A 288 9.33 13.84 -2.58
C LYS A 288 10.68 13.84 -1.85
N ALA A 289 11.76 14.20 -2.53
CA ALA A 289 13.09 14.28 -1.92
C ALA A 289 13.15 15.38 -0.84
N ASP A 290 12.55 16.54 -1.09
CA ASP A 290 12.43 17.62 -0.10
C ASP A 290 11.65 17.18 1.14
N LEU A 291 10.51 16.51 0.95
CA LEU A 291 9.68 15.98 2.04
C LEU A 291 10.39 14.93 2.88
N LEU A 292 11.15 14.02 2.25
CA LEU A 292 11.96 13.03 2.96
C LEU A 292 13.10 13.69 3.75
N SER A 293 13.76 14.68 3.16
CA SER A 293 14.80 15.45 3.86
C SER A 293 14.24 16.21 5.05
N ASP A 294 13.03 16.75 4.95
CA ASP A 294 12.38 17.47 6.04
C ASP A 294 11.92 16.54 7.15
N GLN A 295 11.42 15.35 6.82
CA GLN A 295 11.12 14.29 7.80
C GLN A 295 12.38 13.88 8.59
N GLN A 296 13.50 13.62 7.91
CA GLN A 296 14.77 13.29 8.55
C GLN A 296 15.28 14.42 9.45
N ARG A 297 15.13 15.67 9.03
CA ARG A 297 15.51 16.85 9.82
C ARG A 297 14.65 16.96 11.08
N LEU A 298 13.34 16.82 10.96
CA LEU A 298 12.41 16.87 12.09
C LEU A 298 12.63 15.73 13.09
N GLU A 299 12.94 14.54 12.60
CA GLU A 299 13.31 13.39 13.43
C GLU A 299 14.60 13.66 14.21
N ALA A 300 15.65 14.14 13.53
CA ALA A 300 16.92 14.50 14.17
C ALA A 300 16.77 15.65 15.19
N GLU A 301 15.97 16.68 14.90
CA GLU A 301 15.66 17.78 15.84
C GLU A 301 14.89 17.26 17.07
N SER A 302 13.95 16.34 16.87
CA SER A 302 13.19 15.71 17.95
C SER A 302 14.09 14.85 18.84
N ASP A 303 14.94 14.01 18.26
CA ASP A 303 15.89 13.16 18.99
C ASP A 303 16.91 13.99 19.78
N ALA A 304 17.43 15.07 19.19
CA ALA A 304 18.32 16.00 19.88
C ALA A 304 17.62 16.65 21.09
N THR A 305 16.37 17.09 20.91
CA THR A 305 15.57 17.71 21.99
C THR A 305 15.26 16.71 23.11
N ILE A 306 14.95 15.45 22.76
CA ILE A 306 14.74 14.37 23.72
C ILE A 306 16.01 14.13 24.53
N GLY A 307 17.17 14.01 23.87
CA GLY A 307 18.45 13.77 24.52
C GLY A 307 18.90 14.92 25.44
N GLU A 308 18.69 16.18 25.03
CA GLU A 308 18.94 17.35 25.90
C GLU A 308 18.04 17.35 27.14
N THR A 309 16.75 17.06 26.96
CA THR A 309 15.77 17.01 28.05
C THR A 309 16.10 15.88 29.03
N GLU A 310 16.45 14.69 28.52
CA GLU A 310 16.84 13.53 29.34
C GLU A 310 18.08 13.83 30.19
N ARG A 311 19.14 14.39 29.58
CA ARG A 311 20.36 14.78 30.31
C ARG A 311 20.07 15.81 31.41
N LEU A 312 19.22 16.78 31.13
CA LEU A 312 18.89 17.83 32.09
C LEU A 312 18.05 17.29 33.27
N ILE A 313 17.11 16.39 33.00
CA ILE A 313 16.36 15.66 34.04
C ILE A 313 17.31 14.80 34.89
N LEU A 314 18.24 14.06 34.28
CA LEU A 314 19.24 13.27 35.00
C LEU A 314 20.15 14.13 35.89
N MET A 315 20.60 15.29 35.39
CA MET A 315 21.40 16.24 36.19
C MET A 315 20.61 16.80 37.38
N LEU A 316 19.33 17.13 37.20
CA LEU A 316 18.47 17.60 38.29
C LEU A 316 18.16 16.50 39.30
N ALA A 317 17.93 15.27 38.85
CA ALA A 317 17.71 14.12 39.72
C ALA A 317 18.97 13.81 40.56
N ALA A 318 20.15 13.77 39.92
CA ALA A 318 21.43 13.58 40.61
C ALA A 318 21.74 14.73 41.59
N GLY A 319 21.51 15.98 41.16
CA GLY A 319 21.68 17.16 42.01
C GLY A 319 20.73 17.17 43.20
N GLY A 320 19.46 16.84 43.00
CA GLY A 320 18.45 16.70 44.05
C GLY A 320 18.80 15.60 45.05
N PHE A 321 19.27 14.44 44.57
CA PHE A 321 19.74 13.35 45.41
C PHE A 321 20.95 13.76 46.28
N LEU A 322 21.96 14.41 45.68
CA LEU A 322 23.12 14.92 46.40
C LEU A 322 22.73 15.97 47.45
N LEU A 323 21.85 16.91 47.10
CA LEU A 323 21.38 17.94 48.02
C LEU A 323 20.57 17.33 49.18
N GLY A 324 19.71 16.35 48.88
CA GLY A 324 18.97 15.58 49.87
C GLY A 324 19.88 14.82 50.84
N ALA A 325 20.94 14.17 50.33
CA ALA A 325 21.94 13.51 51.15
C ALA A 325 22.70 14.48 52.06
N ILE A 326 23.07 15.66 51.55
CA ILE A 326 23.74 16.71 52.34
C ILE A 326 22.81 17.24 53.44
N LEU A 327 21.55 17.54 53.13
CA LEU A 327 20.56 17.99 54.10
C LEU A 327 20.27 16.93 55.17
N ALA A 328 20.16 15.66 54.77
CA ALA A 328 19.99 14.55 55.71
C ALA A 328 21.18 14.43 56.68
N LEU A 329 22.42 14.58 56.19
CA LEU A 329 23.62 14.58 57.02
C LEU A 329 23.69 15.80 57.97
N LEU A 330 23.29 16.99 57.51
CA LEU A 330 23.26 18.21 58.32
C LEU A 330 22.19 18.15 59.41
N LEU A 331 20.97 17.69 59.09
CA LEU A 331 19.88 17.51 60.05
C LEU A 331 20.18 16.39 61.05
N GLY A 332 20.70 15.25 60.59
CA GLY A 332 21.10 14.15 61.46
C GLY A 332 22.19 14.54 62.46
N ARG A 333 23.18 15.35 62.05
CA ARG A 333 24.20 15.87 62.98
C ARG A 333 23.69 17.01 63.86
N GLY A 334 22.77 17.83 63.37
CA GLY A 334 22.26 19.02 64.07
C GLY A 334 21.15 18.76 65.08
N ILE A 335 20.41 17.66 64.94
CA ILE A 335 19.23 17.34 65.76
C ILE A 335 19.41 16.01 66.48
N SER A 336 19.71 14.92 65.76
CA SER A 336 19.73 13.58 66.35
C SER A 336 20.84 13.42 67.39
N LYS A 337 22.07 13.90 67.12
CA LYS A 337 23.17 13.83 68.09
C LYS A 337 22.90 14.56 69.43
N PRO A 338 22.44 15.83 69.43
CA PRO A 338 22.07 16.52 70.66
C PRO A 338 20.92 15.88 71.43
N MET A 339 19.89 15.35 70.75
CA MET A 339 18.81 14.62 71.41
C MET A 339 19.31 13.37 72.12
N THR A 340 20.16 12.56 71.47
CA THR A 340 20.74 11.36 72.10
C THR A 340 21.62 11.73 73.30
N ALA A 341 22.37 12.84 73.24
CA ALA A 341 23.17 13.34 74.36
C ALA A 341 22.30 13.82 75.53
N MET A 342 21.18 14.51 75.25
CA MET A 342 20.22 14.96 76.26
C MET A 342 19.52 13.76 76.94
N CYS A 343 19.10 12.75 76.17
CA CYS A 343 18.54 11.52 76.72
C CYS A 343 19.53 10.77 77.64
N LYS A 344 20.84 10.81 77.30
CA LYS A 344 21.89 10.22 78.16
C LYS A 344 22.05 10.99 79.48
N ALA A 345 22.13 12.32 79.41
CA ALA A 345 22.24 13.18 80.60
C ALA A 345 21.03 13.06 81.53
N MET A 346 19.82 12.94 80.97
CA MET A 346 18.60 12.71 81.74
C MET A 346 18.57 11.36 82.47
N ARG A 347 19.10 10.31 81.86
CA ARG A 347 19.24 9.00 82.52
C ARG A 347 20.25 9.04 83.67
N GLU A 348 21.33 9.81 83.54
CA GLU A 348 22.31 10.00 84.62
C GLU A 348 21.72 10.82 85.78
N LEU A 349 20.91 11.85 85.47
CA LEU A 349 20.20 12.65 86.48
C LEU A 349 19.15 11.82 87.25
N ALA A 350 18.38 10.98 86.55
CA ALA A 350 17.43 10.06 87.16
C ALA A 350 18.11 8.97 88.03
N GLY A 351 19.39 8.69 87.78
CA GLY A 351 20.23 7.79 88.58
C GLY A 351 20.80 8.43 89.87
N GLY A 352 20.42 9.66 90.19
CA GLY A 352 20.86 10.37 91.40
C GLY A 352 22.18 11.14 91.25
N ASN A 353 22.74 11.23 90.04
CA ASN A 353 23.93 12.04 89.78
C ASN A 353 23.53 13.47 89.38
N PHE A 354 23.47 14.37 90.36
CA PHE A 354 23.09 15.77 90.15
C PHE A 354 24.25 16.65 89.64
N ASP A 355 25.47 16.15 89.54
CA ASP A 355 26.63 16.91 89.03
C ASP A 355 26.73 16.91 87.49
N VAL A 356 25.83 16.22 86.79
CA VAL A 356 25.78 16.23 85.33
C VAL A 356 25.44 17.62 84.79
N VAL A 357 26.27 18.11 83.87
CA VAL A 357 26.03 19.33 83.09
C VAL A 357 25.16 18.97 81.90
N LEU A 358 23.95 19.52 81.82
CA LEU A 358 23.02 19.24 80.73
C LEU A 358 23.58 19.73 79.38
N PRO A 359 23.75 18.84 78.38
CA PRO A 359 24.30 19.21 77.08
C PRO A 359 23.37 20.21 76.37
N GLY A 360 23.86 21.44 76.12
CA GLY A 360 23.13 22.44 75.34
C GLY A 360 22.59 23.64 76.12
N LEU A 361 22.97 23.83 77.40
CA LEU A 361 22.73 25.08 78.12
C LEU A 361 23.26 26.29 77.33
N GLY A 362 22.43 27.35 77.22
CA GLY A 362 22.77 28.58 76.48
C GLY A 362 22.52 28.54 74.97
N ARG A 363 21.96 27.45 74.43
CA ARG A 363 21.43 27.43 73.06
C ARG A 363 20.14 28.26 72.96
N LYS A 364 19.92 28.88 71.79
CA LYS A 364 18.74 29.70 71.50
C LYS A 364 17.64 28.95 70.71
N ASP A 365 17.70 27.61 70.68
CA ASP A 365 16.72 26.74 70.02
C ASP A 365 15.96 25.89 71.06
N GLU A 366 14.97 25.12 70.63
CA GLU A 366 14.05 24.36 71.51
C GLU A 366 14.78 23.36 72.42
N LEU A 367 15.95 22.86 71.99
CA LEU A 367 16.81 22.01 72.81
C LEU A 367 17.49 22.78 73.96
N GLY A 368 17.76 24.07 73.77
CA GLY A 368 18.27 24.97 74.82
C GLY A 368 17.18 25.36 75.82
N GLU A 369 15.94 25.57 75.36
CA GLU A 369 14.78 25.78 76.24
C GLU A 369 14.51 24.53 77.10
N MET A 370 14.58 23.32 76.52
CA MET A 370 14.51 22.06 77.28
C MET A 370 15.67 21.91 78.26
N ALA A 371 16.91 22.20 77.86
CA ALA A 371 18.06 22.14 78.76
C ALA A 371 17.91 23.10 79.95
N GLY A 372 17.37 24.29 79.72
CA GLY A 372 17.10 25.30 80.75
C GLY A 372 16.01 24.87 81.73
N ALA A 373 14.87 24.36 81.23
CA ALA A 373 13.79 23.88 82.09
C ALA A 373 14.20 22.69 82.98
N VAL A 374 15.11 21.85 82.50
CA VAL A 374 15.61 20.68 83.23
C VAL A 374 16.71 21.07 84.23
N GLU A 375 17.50 22.10 83.95
CA GLU A 375 18.41 22.71 84.92
C GLU A 375 17.62 23.38 86.06
N GLU A 376 16.49 24.02 85.74
CA GLU A 376 15.56 24.60 86.73
C GLU A 376 14.90 23.50 87.59
N PHE A 377 14.53 22.36 86.99
CA PHE A 377 14.03 21.18 87.69
C PHE A 377 15.09 20.55 88.59
N LYS A 378 16.36 20.49 88.15
CA LYS A 378 17.52 20.07 88.95
C LYS A 378 17.75 21.00 90.15
N MET A 379 17.59 22.32 89.97
CA MET A 379 17.68 23.29 91.08
C MET A 379 16.51 23.19 92.06
N GLN A 380 15.31 22.85 91.60
CA GLN A 380 14.13 22.67 92.46
C GLN A 380 14.07 21.29 93.16
N ALA A 381 14.73 20.27 92.63
CA ALA A 381 14.80 18.93 93.22
C ALA A 381 15.65 18.86 94.52
N VAL A 382 16.53 19.84 94.76
CA VAL A 382 17.38 19.90 95.96
C VAL A 382 16.71 20.67 97.13
N ALA A 383 15.61 21.40 96.88
CA ALA A 383 14.93 22.20 97.91
C ALA A 383 13.62 21.56 98.44
N LYS A 384 13.18 20.43 97.89
CA LYS A 384 11.90 19.78 98.23
C LYS A 384 12.10 18.32 98.65
N ALA A 385 12.95 18.10 99.65
CA ALA A 385 13.22 16.76 100.21
C ALA A 385 12.98 16.62 101.72
N GLU A 386 12.56 17.67 102.45
CA GLU A 386 12.34 17.55 103.91
C GLU A 386 11.10 18.25 104.48
N ARG A 387 10.16 18.71 103.67
CA ARG A 387 8.87 19.21 104.18
C ARG A 387 7.74 18.74 103.29
N ASP A 388 7.07 17.69 103.76
CA ASP A 388 5.62 17.66 103.95
C ASP A 388 5.20 16.20 104.19
N ALA A 389 5.66 15.67 105.33
CA ALA A 389 5.08 14.48 105.93
C ALA A 389 4.01 14.94 106.92
N ALA A 390 2.79 14.46 106.66
CA ALA A 390 1.59 14.56 107.47
C ALA A 390 0.94 15.95 107.52
N GLU A 391 -0.12 16.15 106.72
CA GLU A 391 -1.48 16.41 107.23
C GLU A 391 -2.47 16.75 106.09
N GLN A 392 -2.99 15.75 105.38
CA GLN A 392 -4.35 15.79 104.82
C GLN A 392 -4.84 14.43 104.30
N ASP A 393 -4.74 13.40 105.15
CA ASP A 393 -5.47 12.13 105.00
C ASP A 393 -6.96 12.25 105.42
N ALA A 394 -7.50 13.46 105.54
CA ALA A 394 -8.84 13.70 106.09
C ALA A 394 -9.84 14.35 105.11
N GLN A 395 -9.56 14.43 103.81
CA GLN A 395 -10.55 14.85 102.79
C GLN A 395 -10.95 13.74 101.79
N ASN A 396 -10.36 12.56 101.84
CA ASN A 396 -10.56 11.52 100.80
C ASN A 396 -11.65 10.47 101.09
N LYS A 397 -12.40 10.55 102.20
CA LYS A 397 -13.42 9.53 102.54
C LYS A 397 -14.85 9.83 102.09
N ALA A 398 -15.15 11.02 101.57
CA ALA A 398 -16.45 11.33 100.95
C ALA A 398 -16.40 11.40 99.40
N ALA A 399 -15.22 11.60 98.80
CA ALA A 399 -15.06 11.65 97.33
C ALA A 399 -14.95 10.26 96.67
N GLY A 400 -14.61 9.21 97.42
CA GLY A 400 -14.35 7.87 96.87
C GLY A 400 -15.55 7.22 96.17
N ALA A 401 -16.77 7.40 96.69
CA ALA A 401 -17.97 6.80 96.09
C ALA A 401 -18.40 7.50 94.78
N ALA A 402 -18.34 8.83 94.73
CA ALA A 402 -18.63 9.62 93.53
C ALA A 402 -17.55 9.41 92.45
N ARG A 403 -16.27 9.38 92.85
CA ARG A 403 -15.13 9.09 91.96
C ARG A 403 -15.21 7.68 91.39
N ARG A 404 -15.63 6.69 92.18
CA ARG A 404 -15.81 5.30 91.73
C ARG A 404 -16.97 5.16 90.76
N ALA A 405 -18.11 5.82 91.02
CA ALA A 405 -19.24 5.83 90.09
C ALA A 405 -18.88 6.54 88.76
N GLU A 406 -18.13 7.64 88.82
CA GLU A 406 -17.64 8.36 87.64
C GLU A 406 -16.60 7.54 86.85
N LEU A 407 -15.70 6.82 87.54
CA LEU A 407 -14.73 5.90 86.93
C LEU A 407 -15.41 4.70 86.27
N ILE A 408 -16.43 4.11 86.89
CA ILE A 408 -17.20 3.00 86.29
C ILE A 408 -17.96 3.50 85.06
N ARG A 409 -18.63 4.67 85.13
CA ARG A 409 -19.32 5.25 83.97
C ARG A 409 -18.35 5.58 82.83
N PHE A 410 -17.19 6.14 83.14
CA PHE A 410 -16.13 6.39 82.16
C PHE A 410 -15.60 5.08 81.55
N ALA A 411 -15.43 4.03 82.36
CA ALA A 411 -15.03 2.71 81.89
C ALA A 411 -16.08 2.09 80.95
N ASP A 412 -17.37 2.17 81.28
CA ASP A 412 -18.46 1.66 80.44
C ASP A 412 -18.58 2.45 79.12
N ASP A 413 -18.49 3.78 79.17
CA ASP A 413 -18.49 4.65 77.98
C ASP A 413 -17.25 4.37 77.10
N PHE A 414 -16.09 4.14 77.71
CA PHE A 414 -14.83 3.80 77.03
C PHE A 414 -14.86 2.40 76.42
N GLU A 415 -15.35 1.38 77.15
CA GLU A 415 -15.53 0.01 76.66
C GLU A 415 -16.47 -0.02 75.46
N THR A 416 -17.58 0.72 75.52
CA THR A 416 -18.55 0.81 74.42
C THR A 416 -17.92 1.47 73.19
N ALA A 417 -17.26 2.62 73.36
CA ALA A 417 -16.68 3.35 72.24
C ALA A 417 -15.48 2.62 71.61
N VAL A 418 -14.52 2.14 72.42
CA VAL A 418 -13.33 1.45 71.92
C VAL A 418 -13.67 0.02 71.47
N GLY A 419 -14.54 -0.68 72.19
CA GLY A 419 -15.03 -2.01 71.81
C GLY A 419 -15.74 -2.01 70.45
N ALA A 420 -16.55 -0.98 70.15
CA ALA A 420 -17.16 -0.81 68.84
C ALA A 420 -16.13 -0.58 67.73
N ILE A 421 -15.10 0.23 67.98
CA ILE A 421 -14.00 0.47 67.03
C ILE A 421 -13.24 -0.84 66.76
N VAL A 422 -12.85 -1.58 67.80
CA VAL A 422 -12.13 -2.87 67.67
C VAL A 422 -12.95 -3.90 66.92
N SER A 423 -14.27 -3.97 67.19
CA SER A 423 -15.18 -4.85 66.45
C SER A 423 -15.27 -4.49 64.97
N ASN A 424 -15.35 -3.21 64.62
CA ASN A 424 -15.38 -2.75 63.23
C ASN A 424 -14.06 -3.00 62.50
N VAL A 425 -12.92 -2.81 63.17
CA VAL A 425 -11.60 -3.10 62.61
C VAL A 425 -11.45 -4.61 62.35
N SER A 426 -11.86 -5.46 63.29
CA SER A 426 -11.86 -6.92 63.12
C SER A 426 -12.74 -7.35 61.94
N ALA A 427 -13.97 -6.81 61.83
CA ALA A 427 -14.86 -7.09 60.71
C ALA A 427 -14.26 -6.65 59.37
N SER A 428 -13.63 -5.47 59.33
CA SER A 428 -12.94 -4.95 58.13
C SER A 428 -11.74 -5.81 57.74
N ALA A 429 -10.99 -6.33 58.72
CA ALA A 429 -9.87 -7.23 58.49
C ALA A 429 -10.33 -8.57 57.86
N VAL A 430 -11.42 -9.16 58.34
CA VAL A 430 -12.01 -10.38 57.74
C VAL A 430 -12.48 -10.13 56.30
N GLN A 431 -13.09 -8.96 56.03
CA GLN A 431 -13.48 -8.57 54.68
C GLN A 431 -12.27 -8.41 53.75
N LEU A 432 -11.18 -7.80 54.23
CA LEU A 432 -9.93 -7.67 53.48
C LEU A 432 -9.28 -9.03 53.20
N GLU A 433 -9.28 -9.94 54.16
CA GLU A 433 -8.78 -11.32 53.96
C GLU A 433 -9.56 -12.06 52.86
N SER A 434 -10.89 -11.97 52.88
CA SER A 434 -11.75 -12.57 51.84
C SER A 434 -11.54 -11.94 50.46
N ALA A 435 -11.44 -10.60 50.41
CA ALA A 435 -11.19 -9.86 49.17
C ALA A 435 -9.82 -10.22 48.58
N ALA A 436 -8.77 -10.24 49.41
CA ALA A 436 -7.42 -10.63 49.02
C ALA A 436 -7.37 -12.06 48.49
N GLY A 437 -8.01 -13.03 49.18
CA GLY A 437 -8.08 -14.41 48.69
C GLY A 437 -8.81 -14.56 47.36
N THR A 438 -9.80 -13.71 47.09
CA THR A 438 -10.49 -13.68 45.78
C THR A 438 -9.60 -13.09 44.69
N LEU A 439 -8.86 -12.02 44.98
CA LEU A 439 -7.90 -11.43 44.06
C LEU A 439 -6.77 -12.41 43.71
N THR A 440 -6.22 -13.14 44.68
CA THR A 440 -5.20 -14.19 44.43
C THR A 440 -5.70 -15.25 43.45
N ARG A 441 -6.90 -15.82 43.67
CA ARG A 441 -7.48 -16.82 42.74
C ARG A 441 -7.72 -16.24 41.34
N THR A 442 -8.13 -14.97 41.27
CA THR A 442 -8.36 -14.27 40.00
C THR A 442 -7.05 -14.07 39.24
N ALA A 443 -5.98 -13.69 39.95
CA ALA A 443 -4.64 -13.57 39.39
C ALA A 443 -4.11 -14.90 38.86
N GLU A 444 -4.21 -15.99 39.63
CA GLU A 444 -3.81 -17.35 39.19
C GLU A 444 -4.59 -17.79 37.94
N THR A 445 -5.91 -17.57 37.92
CA THR A 445 -6.75 -17.88 36.75
C THR A 445 -6.33 -17.06 35.53
N THR A 446 -6.05 -15.77 35.72
CA THR A 446 -5.61 -14.86 34.66
C THR A 446 -4.25 -15.28 34.10
N GLN A 447 -3.30 -15.71 34.94
CA GLN A 447 -2.01 -16.25 34.50
C GLN A 447 -2.19 -17.51 33.65
N GLY A 448 -3.02 -18.46 34.11
CA GLY A 448 -3.29 -19.70 33.37
C GLY A 448 -3.91 -19.43 32.00
N LEU A 449 -4.91 -18.53 31.93
CA LEU A 449 -5.55 -18.15 30.68
C LEU A 449 -4.58 -17.39 29.76
N SER A 450 -3.75 -16.50 30.34
CA SER A 450 -2.72 -15.76 29.60
C SER A 450 -1.70 -16.70 28.96
N SER A 451 -1.27 -17.75 29.67
CA SER A 451 -0.37 -18.76 29.12
C SER A 451 -0.99 -19.56 27.98
N GLN A 452 -2.29 -19.90 28.06
CA GLN A 452 -3.00 -20.59 26.98
C GLN A 452 -3.12 -19.71 25.74
N VAL A 453 -3.48 -18.43 25.92
CA VAL A 453 -3.59 -17.46 24.81
C VAL A 453 -2.22 -17.22 24.16
N ALA A 454 -1.13 -17.17 24.94
CA ALA A 454 0.23 -17.05 24.39
C ALA A 454 0.56 -18.24 23.48
N GLY A 455 0.33 -19.47 23.95
CA GLY A 455 0.57 -20.68 23.17
C GLY A 455 -0.28 -20.76 21.89
N ALA A 456 -1.58 -20.42 22.00
CA ALA A 456 -2.46 -20.37 20.83
C ALA A 456 -2.03 -19.29 19.81
N SER A 457 -1.49 -18.16 20.28
CA SER A 457 -0.99 -17.10 19.40
C SER A 457 0.29 -17.53 18.67
N GLU A 458 1.19 -18.25 19.34
CA GLU A 458 2.39 -18.83 18.72
C GLU A 458 2.03 -19.88 17.67
N GLU A 459 1.09 -20.77 17.97
CA GLU A 459 0.60 -21.78 17.02
C GLU A 459 -0.08 -21.14 15.80
N ALA A 460 -0.89 -20.10 16.02
CA ALA A 460 -1.48 -19.32 14.95
C ALA A 460 -0.40 -18.66 14.08
N SER A 461 0.62 -18.05 14.67
CA SER A 461 1.75 -17.45 13.94
C SER A 461 2.48 -18.47 13.07
N SER A 462 2.77 -19.67 13.61
CA SER A 462 3.36 -20.78 12.85
C SER A 462 2.46 -21.25 11.69
N SER A 463 1.14 -21.29 11.91
CA SER A 463 0.16 -21.63 10.88
C SER A 463 0.16 -20.57 9.77
N MET A 464 0.22 -19.29 10.12
CA MET A 464 0.31 -18.19 9.14
C MET A 464 1.60 -18.28 8.30
N GLN A 465 2.73 -18.66 8.88
CA GLN A 465 3.97 -18.89 8.13
C GLN A 465 3.85 -20.02 7.10
N SER A 466 3.11 -21.08 7.45
CA SER A 466 2.83 -22.19 6.54
C SER A 466 1.92 -21.75 5.40
N VAL A 467 0.88 -20.95 5.70
CA VAL A 467 0.00 -20.35 4.68
C VAL A 467 0.77 -19.39 3.78
N ALA A 468 1.70 -18.60 4.31
CA ALA A 468 2.55 -17.71 3.52
C ALA A 468 3.36 -18.51 2.48
N SER A 469 3.99 -19.60 2.93
CA SER A 469 4.78 -20.48 2.06
C SER A 469 3.90 -21.10 0.96
N ALA A 470 2.69 -21.57 1.30
CA ALA A 470 1.74 -22.08 0.32
C ALA A 470 1.26 -20.99 -0.67
N THR A 471 1.14 -19.75 -0.21
CA THR A 471 0.75 -18.61 -1.04
C THR A 471 1.87 -18.22 -2.02
N GLU A 472 3.14 -18.32 -1.61
CA GLU A 472 4.30 -18.14 -2.50
C GLU A 472 4.34 -19.21 -3.59
N GLU A 473 4.12 -20.49 -3.24
CA GLU A 473 4.01 -21.57 -4.23
C GLU A 473 2.84 -21.37 -5.19
N LEU A 474 1.68 -20.93 -4.69
CA LEU A 474 0.53 -20.59 -5.52
C LEU A 474 0.86 -19.43 -6.47
N SER A 475 1.55 -18.39 -6.01
CA SER A 475 1.97 -17.28 -6.86
C SER A 475 2.87 -17.75 -7.99
N ALA A 476 3.85 -18.63 -7.70
CA ALA A 476 4.71 -19.22 -8.71
C ALA A 476 3.93 -20.06 -9.74
N SER A 477 2.93 -20.83 -9.27
CA SER A 477 2.05 -21.62 -10.12
C SER A 477 1.19 -20.74 -11.05
N VAL A 478 0.60 -19.67 -10.52
CA VAL A 478 -0.19 -18.69 -11.29
C VAL A 478 0.67 -18.02 -12.37
N ASP A 479 1.92 -17.67 -12.06
CA ASP A 479 2.86 -17.08 -13.03
C ASP A 479 3.26 -18.06 -14.14
N GLU A 480 3.47 -19.34 -13.82
CA GLU A 480 3.72 -20.39 -14.82
C GLU A 480 2.48 -20.60 -15.70
N ILE A 481 1.28 -20.66 -15.12
CA ILE A 481 0.02 -20.76 -15.90
C ILE A 481 -0.11 -19.56 -16.83
N GLY A 482 0.17 -18.34 -16.35
CA GLY A 482 0.15 -17.13 -17.17
C GLY A 482 1.12 -17.19 -18.35
N ARG A 483 2.33 -17.73 -18.15
CA ARG A 483 3.29 -17.99 -19.25
C ARG A 483 2.74 -19.02 -20.25
N ARG A 484 2.21 -20.16 -19.77
CA ARG A 484 1.64 -21.23 -20.62
C ARG A 484 0.45 -20.76 -21.47
N VAL A 485 -0.37 -19.88 -20.92
CA VAL A 485 -1.53 -19.31 -21.63
C VAL A 485 -1.06 -18.34 -22.73
N ARG A 486 -0.06 -17.50 -22.47
CA ARG A 486 0.54 -16.63 -23.50
C ARG A 486 1.14 -17.45 -24.65
N ASP A 487 1.86 -18.51 -24.33
CA ASP A 487 2.42 -19.41 -25.35
C ASP A 487 1.32 -20.08 -26.18
N SER A 488 0.23 -20.50 -25.53
CA SER A 488 -0.92 -21.11 -26.21
C SER A 488 -1.64 -20.12 -27.14
N ASN A 489 -1.78 -18.85 -26.75
CA ASN A 489 -2.30 -17.80 -27.62
C ASN A 489 -1.44 -17.60 -28.86
N LYS A 490 -0.11 -17.56 -28.69
CA LYS A 490 0.82 -17.45 -29.82
C LYS A 490 0.73 -18.63 -30.78
N ILE A 491 0.65 -19.86 -30.25
CA ILE A 491 0.47 -21.07 -31.07
C ILE A 491 -0.87 -21.01 -31.84
N ALA A 492 -1.93 -20.53 -31.22
CA ALA A 492 -3.22 -20.36 -31.88
C ALA A 492 -3.16 -19.32 -33.02
N GLU A 493 -2.52 -18.17 -32.80
CA GLU A 493 -2.29 -17.16 -33.85
C GLU A 493 -1.49 -17.71 -35.04
N ASP A 494 -0.39 -18.42 -34.75
CA ASP A 494 0.44 -19.07 -35.77
C ASP A 494 -0.38 -20.11 -36.55
N ALA A 495 -1.25 -20.88 -35.88
CA ALA A 495 -2.11 -21.86 -36.51
C ALA A 495 -3.19 -21.21 -37.40
N VAL A 496 -3.75 -20.06 -37.02
CA VAL A 496 -4.67 -19.27 -37.87
C VAL A 496 -3.95 -18.82 -39.15
N LEU A 497 -2.75 -18.28 -39.03
CA LEU A 497 -1.92 -17.90 -40.18
C LEU A 497 -1.65 -19.09 -41.10
N GLN A 498 -1.32 -20.25 -40.53
CA GLN A 498 -1.04 -21.46 -41.29
C GLN A 498 -2.30 -21.99 -42.00
N ALA A 499 -3.47 -21.90 -41.38
CA ALA A 499 -4.75 -22.23 -42.00
C ALA A 499 -5.05 -21.29 -43.18
N GLN A 500 -4.86 -19.97 -43.02
CA GLN A 500 -5.03 -18.99 -44.10
C GLN A 500 -4.09 -19.22 -45.28
N GLN A 501 -2.81 -19.55 -45.01
CA GLN A 501 -1.86 -19.91 -46.06
C GLN A 501 -2.29 -21.18 -46.81
N THR A 502 -2.83 -22.17 -46.10
CA THR A 502 -3.30 -23.42 -46.69
C THR A 502 -4.53 -23.18 -47.55
N ASP A 503 -5.51 -22.39 -47.08
CA ASP A 503 -6.66 -21.92 -47.86
C ASP A 503 -6.21 -21.23 -49.16
N GLY A 504 -5.22 -20.35 -49.08
CA GLY A 504 -4.64 -19.69 -50.26
C GLY A 504 -3.97 -20.66 -51.25
N ARG A 505 -3.28 -21.70 -50.78
CA ARG A 505 -2.67 -22.75 -51.63
C ARG A 505 -3.73 -23.62 -52.29
N ILE A 506 -4.76 -24.03 -51.56
CA ILE A 506 -5.87 -24.81 -52.09
C ILE A 506 -6.70 -23.98 -53.09
N GLY A 507 -6.90 -22.69 -52.83
CA GLY A 507 -7.53 -21.79 -53.79
C GLY A 507 -6.75 -21.67 -55.12
N LYS A 508 -5.42 -21.77 -55.10
CA LYS A 508 -4.61 -21.85 -56.33
C LYS A 508 -4.83 -23.18 -57.07
N LEU A 509 -4.88 -24.30 -56.35
CA LEU A 509 -5.19 -25.63 -56.92
C LEU A 509 -6.58 -25.66 -57.56
N SER A 510 -7.58 -25.08 -56.90
CA SER A 510 -8.95 -24.98 -57.42
C SER A 510 -8.99 -24.22 -58.75
N ARG A 511 -8.29 -23.09 -58.85
CA ARG A 511 -8.16 -22.33 -60.11
C ARG A 511 -7.44 -23.13 -61.20
N ALA A 512 -6.34 -23.80 -60.86
CA ALA A 512 -5.62 -24.63 -61.83
C ALA A 512 -6.50 -25.79 -62.36
N ALA A 513 -7.30 -26.43 -61.49
CA ALA A 513 -8.26 -27.46 -61.91
C ALA A 513 -9.35 -26.88 -62.82
N GLN A 514 -9.82 -25.65 -62.58
CA GLN A 514 -10.75 -24.94 -63.45
C GLN A 514 -10.15 -24.69 -64.85
N GLU A 515 -8.93 -24.17 -64.91
CA GLU A 515 -8.21 -23.92 -66.17
C GLU A 515 -8.01 -25.21 -66.97
N ILE A 516 -7.64 -26.31 -66.30
CA ILE A 516 -7.53 -27.62 -66.96
C ILE A 516 -8.90 -28.07 -67.48
N GLY A 517 -9.98 -27.88 -66.72
CA GLY A 517 -11.34 -28.20 -67.17
C GLY A 517 -11.75 -27.44 -68.43
N ASP A 518 -11.38 -26.16 -68.53
CA ASP A 518 -11.65 -25.34 -69.72
C ASP A 518 -10.82 -25.80 -70.93
N VAL A 519 -9.57 -26.19 -70.73
CA VAL A 519 -8.72 -26.79 -71.79
C VAL A 519 -9.29 -28.12 -72.26
N VAL A 520 -9.75 -28.98 -71.35
CA VAL A 520 -10.37 -30.28 -71.71
C VAL A 520 -11.61 -30.07 -72.56
N LYS A 521 -12.49 -29.12 -72.21
CA LYS A 521 -13.67 -28.77 -73.04
C LYS A 521 -13.29 -28.35 -74.46
N LEU A 522 -12.22 -27.55 -74.60
CA LEU A 522 -11.72 -27.13 -75.91
C LEU A 522 -11.22 -28.35 -76.72
N ILE A 523 -10.51 -29.27 -76.09
CA ILE A 523 -10.03 -30.50 -76.76
C ILE A 523 -11.20 -31.37 -77.20
N THR A 524 -12.23 -31.53 -76.36
CA THR A 524 -13.47 -32.24 -76.72
C THR A 524 -14.12 -31.62 -77.96
N ALA A 525 -14.25 -30.28 -77.99
CA ALA A 525 -14.80 -29.58 -79.15
C ALA A 525 -13.97 -29.78 -80.43
N ILE A 526 -12.63 -29.76 -80.32
CA ILE A 526 -11.73 -30.04 -81.45
C ILE A 526 -11.90 -31.50 -81.92
N ALA A 527 -12.01 -32.46 -81.00
CA ALA A 527 -12.21 -33.86 -81.33
C ALA A 527 -13.56 -34.08 -82.06
N GLU A 528 -14.64 -33.45 -81.59
CA GLU A 528 -15.94 -33.47 -82.26
C GLU A 528 -15.90 -32.85 -83.67
N GLN A 529 -15.23 -31.70 -83.80
CA GLN A 529 -15.06 -31.03 -85.10
C GLN A 529 -14.20 -31.85 -86.07
N THR A 530 -13.15 -32.49 -85.56
CA THR A 530 -12.29 -33.40 -86.33
C THR A 530 -13.05 -34.64 -86.79
N ASN A 531 -13.90 -35.20 -85.92
CA ASN A 531 -14.78 -36.32 -86.26
C ASN A 531 -15.79 -35.93 -87.37
N LEU A 532 -16.36 -34.72 -87.31
CA LEU A 532 -17.23 -34.17 -88.37
C LEU A 532 -16.49 -33.96 -89.70
N LEU A 533 -15.28 -33.41 -89.66
CA LEU A 533 -14.42 -33.23 -90.85
C LEU A 533 -14.05 -34.58 -91.48
N ALA A 534 -13.65 -35.55 -90.65
CA ALA A 534 -13.33 -36.91 -91.08
C ALA A 534 -14.54 -37.63 -91.67
N LEU A 535 -15.74 -37.40 -91.11
CA LEU A 535 -16.99 -37.91 -91.68
C LEU A 535 -17.27 -37.32 -93.07
N ASN A 536 -17.14 -36.00 -93.23
CA ASN A 536 -17.31 -35.34 -94.53
C ASN A 536 -16.27 -35.83 -95.56
N ALA A 537 -15.02 -36.02 -95.15
CA ALA A 537 -13.98 -36.60 -96.00
C ALA A 537 -14.29 -38.05 -96.40
N THR A 538 -14.85 -38.85 -95.49
CA THR A 538 -15.29 -40.23 -95.78
C THR A 538 -16.42 -40.24 -96.81
N ILE A 539 -17.37 -39.31 -96.70
CA ILE A 539 -18.47 -39.14 -97.67
C ILE A 539 -17.92 -38.78 -99.05
N GLU A 540 -17.01 -37.80 -99.14
CA GLU A 540 -16.47 -37.35 -100.42
C GLU A 540 -15.53 -38.39 -101.05
N ALA A 541 -14.78 -39.14 -100.23
CA ALA A 541 -14.01 -40.28 -100.69
C ALA A 541 -14.88 -41.41 -101.25
N ALA A 542 -16.05 -41.68 -100.64
CA ALA A 542 -17.04 -42.60 -101.18
C ALA A 542 -17.65 -42.10 -102.50
N ARG A 543 -17.81 -40.77 -102.65
CA ARG A 543 -18.32 -40.11 -103.85
C ARG A 543 -17.35 -40.19 -105.03
N ALA A 544 -16.04 -40.21 -104.77
CA ALA A 544 -14.99 -40.37 -105.77
C ALA A 544 -14.81 -41.83 -106.27
N GLY A 545 -15.54 -42.80 -105.72
CA GLY A 545 -15.48 -44.21 -106.14
C GLY A 545 -14.10 -44.84 -105.92
N ASP A 546 -13.62 -45.66 -106.87
CA ASP A 546 -12.35 -46.39 -106.74
C ASP A 546 -11.11 -45.49 -106.57
N ALA A 547 -11.15 -44.25 -107.09
CA ALA A 547 -10.07 -43.28 -106.93
C ALA A 547 -9.93 -42.74 -105.49
N GLY A 548 -11.00 -42.81 -104.69
CA GLY A 548 -11.05 -42.31 -103.30
C GLY A 548 -10.69 -43.33 -102.22
N ARG A 549 -10.44 -44.60 -102.57
CA ARG A 549 -10.28 -45.70 -101.59
C ARG A 549 -9.21 -45.45 -100.53
N GLY A 550 -8.05 -44.93 -100.92
CA GLY A 550 -6.96 -44.59 -99.98
C GLY A 550 -7.34 -43.45 -99.03
N PHE A 551 -8.05 -42.44 -99.54
CA PHE A 551 -8.59 -41.34 -98.72
C PHE A 551 -9.67 -41.82 -97.74
N ALA A 552 -10.52 -42.75 -98.14
CA ALA A 552 -11.57 -43.30 -97.28
C ALA A 552 -10.99 -44.03 -96.05
N VAL A 553 -9.89 -44.77 -96.22
CA VAL A 553 -9.21 -45.46 -95.10
C VAL A 553 -8.63 -44.45 -94.12
N VAL A 554 -7.91 -43.42 -94.61
CA VAL A 554 -7.34 -42.37 -93.76
C VAL A 554 -8.44 -41.60 -93.04
N ALA A 555 -9.54 -41.25 -93.73
CA ALA A 555 -10.66 -40.55 -93.13
C ALA A 555 -11.33 -41.39 -92.02
N SER A 556 -11.50 -42.70 -92.22
CA SER A 556 -12.00 -43.61 -91.18
C SER A 556 -11.06 -43.71 -89.98
N GLU A 557 -9.75 -43.75 -90.20
CA GLU A 557 -8.76 -43.81 -89.11
C GLU A 557 -8.78 -42.52 -88.29
N VAL A 558 -8.80 -41.36 -88.95
CA VAL A 558 -8.93 -40.04 -88.28
C VAL A 558 -10.24 -39.95 -87.50
N LYS A 559 -11.34 -40.46 -88.05
CA LYS A 559 -12.63 -40.52 -87.36
C LYS A 559 -12.57 -41.37 -86.10
N SER A 560 -11.92 -42.54 -86.17
CA SER A 560 -11.72 -43.43 -85.02
C SER A 560 -10.88 -42.75 -83.93
N LEU A 561 -9.75 -42.13 -84.32
CA LEU A 561 -8.85 -41.41 -83.41
C LEU A 561 -9.57 -40.24 -82.73
N ALA A 562 -10.39 -39.49 -83.47
CA ALA A 562 -11.18 -38.39 -82.94
C ALA A 562 -12.20 -38.88 -81.90
N SER A 563 -12.88 -40.01 -82.16
CA SER A 563 -13.82 -40.63 -81.21
C SER A 563 -13.12 -41.15 -79.95
N GLN A 564 -11.94 -41.78 -80.10
CA GLN A 564 -11.10 -42.18 -78.96
C GLN A 564 -10.65 -40.96 -78.14
N THR A 565 -10.28 -39.87 -78.80
CA THR A 565 -9.87 -38.62 -78.15
C THR A 565 -11.03 -38.02 -77.35
N ALA A 566 -12.23 -37.95 -77.94
CA ALA A 566 -13.44 -37.45 -77.27
C ALA A 566 -13.76 -38.28 -76.02
N LYS A 567 -13.69 -39.61 -76.11
CA LYS A 567 -13.91 -40.51 -74.96
C LYS A 567 -12.86 -40.30 -73.86
N ALA A 568 -11.58 -40.17 -74.23
CA ALA A 568 -10.51 -39.90 -73.27
C ALA A 568 -10.69 -38.54 -72.58
N THR A 569 -11.11 -37.51 -73.32
CA THR A 569 -11.40 -36.20 -72.72
C THR A 569 -12.59 -36.22 -71.77
N ASP A 570 -13.62 -37.03 -72.03
CA ASP A 570 -14.75 -37.22 -71.10
C ASP A 570 -14.30 -37.85 -69.78
N GLU A 571 -13.45 -38.89 -69.84
CA GLU A 571 -12.87 -39.51 -68.65
C GLU A 571 -12.01 -38.51 -67.84
N ILE A 572 -11.17 -37.71 -68.52
CA ILE A 572 -10.39 -36.64 -67.87
C ILE A 572 -11.33 -35.59 -67.23
N SER A 573 -12.39 -35.19 -67.93
CA SER A 573 -13.36 -34.22 -67.43
C SER A 573 -14.01 -34.69 -66.11
N SER A 574 -14.38 -35.97 -66.03
CA SER A 574 -14.86 -36.61 -64.79
C SER A 574 -13.83 -36.54 -63.65
N HIS A 575 -12.55 -36.81 -63.94
CA HIS A 575 -11.49 -36.69 -62.93
C HIS A 575 -11.27 -35.25 -62.46
N ILE A 576 -11.35 -34.26 -63.36
CA ILE A 576 -11.24 -32.84 -63.00
C ILE A 576 -12.40 -32.40 -62.11
N LEU A 577 -13.63 -32.82 -62.41
CA LEU A 577 -14.79 -32.56 -61.56
C LEU A 577 -14.61 -33.19 -60.16
N GLY A 578 -14.10 -34.42 -60.08
CA GLY A 578 -13.75 -35.07 -58.81
C GLY A 578 -12.69 -34.30 -58.02
N MET A 579 -11.63 -33.83 -58.70
CA MET A 579 -10.61 -32.98 -58.07
C MET A 579 -11.20 -31.67 -57.56
N GLN A 580 -12.03 -30.98 -58.35
CA GLN A 580 -12.67 -29.75 -57.95
C GLN A 580 -13.53 -29.95 -56.69
N GLY A 581 -14.35 -30.99 -56.66
CA GLY A 581 -15.17 -31.36 -55.49
C GLY A 581 -14.31 -31.58 -54.24
N ALA A 582 -13.28 -32.42 -54.32
CA ALA A 582 -12.38 -32.70 -53.20
C ALA A 582 -11.63 -31.43 -52.72
N THR A 583 -11.26 -30.54 -53.65
CA THR A 583 -10.63 -29.26 -53.34
C THR A 583 -11.59 -28.36 -52.56
N GLN A 584 -12.87 -28.34 -52.95
CA GLN A 584 -13.91 -27.52 -52.33
C GLN A 584 -14.27 -28.03 -50.92
N GLU A 585 -14.35 -29.33 -50.73
CA GLU A 585 -14.47 -29.96 -49.40
C GLU A 585 -13.28 -29.62 -48.51
N SER A 586 -12.05 -29.65 -49.05
CA SER A 586 -10.84 -29.29 -48.30
C SER A 586 -10.84 -27.83 -47.84
N VAL A 587 -11.31 -26.89 -48.69
CA VAL A 587 -11.49 -25.48 -48.31
C VAL A 587 -12.48 -25.34 -47.15
N ALA A 588 -13.61 -26.05 -47.22
CA ALA A 588 -14.61 -26.00 -46.16
C ALA A 588 -14.04 -26.50 -44.82
N ALA A 589 -13.34 -27.63 -44.83
CA ALA A 589 -12.69 -28.18 -43.65
C ALA A 589 -11.64 -27.23 -43.04
N ILE A 590 -10.83 -26.57 -43.87
CA ILE A 590 -9.82 -25.60 -43.38
C ILE A 590 -10.50 -24.39 -42.72
N LYS A 591 -11.61 -23.90 -43.27
CA LYS A 591 -12.36 -22.79 -42.66
C LYS A 591 -12.94 -23.17 -41.30
N GLU A 592 -13.46 -24.39 -41.17
CA GLU A 592 -13.95 -24.91 -39.89
C GLU A 592 -12.82 -25.05 -38.85
N ILE A 593 -11.66 -25.54 -39.26
CA ILE A 593 -10.45 -25.58 -38.42
C ILE A 593 -10.06 -24.16 -37.99
N GLY A 594 -10.03 -23.20 -38.92
CA GLY A 594 -9.73 -21.79 -38.61
C GLY A 594 -10.71 -21.19 -37.59
N GLY A 595 -12.01 -21.50 -37.71
CA GLY A 595 -13.02 -21.11 -36.74
C GLY A 595 -12.79 -21.72 -35.35
N THR A 596 -12.48 -23.01 -35.29
CA THR A 596 -12.17 -23.72 -34.05
C THR A 596 -10.93 -23.15 -33.36
N ILE A 597 -9.87 -22.84 -34.11
CA ILE A 597 -8.66 -22.19 -33.57
C ILE A 597 -8.98 -20.79 -33.06
N GLY A 598 -9.83 -20.03 -33.76
CA GLY A 598 -10.32 -18.74 -33.27
C GLY A 598 -11.06 -18.85 -31.93
N GLN A 599 -11.88 -19.90 -31.73
CA GLN A 599 -12.50 -20.17 -30.44
C GLN A 599 -11.46 -20.50 -29.34
N ILE A 600 -10.42 -21.28 -29.67
CA ILE A 600 -9.32 -21.57 -28.75
C ILE A 600 -8.62 -20.27 -28.31
N SER A 601 -8.33 -19.36 -29.24
CA SER A 601 -7.72 -18.05 -28.95
C SER A 601 -8.59 -17.22 -28.00
N ASN A 602 -9.92 -17.17 -28.22
CA ASN A 602 -10.84 -16.46 -27.32
C ASN A 602 -10.87 -17.07 -25.91
N ILE A 603 -10.84 -18.40 -25.80
CA ILE A 603 -10.80 -19.10 -24.51
C ILE A 603 -9.48 -18.80 -23.79
N ALA A 604 -8.36 -18.88 -24.47
CA ALA A 604 -7.04 -18.57 -23.91
C ALA A 604 -6.94 -17.11 -23.46
N SER A 605 -7.52 -16.16 -24.20
CA SER A 605 -7.65 -14.76 -23.74
C SER A 605 -8.48 -14.63 -22.47
N SER A 606 -9.58 -15.37 -22.35
CA SER A 606 -10.43 -15.36 -21.14
C SER A 606 -9.70 -15.94 -19.92
N ILE A 607 -8.93 -17.02 -20.14
CA ILE A 607 -8.08 -17.61 -19.10
C ILE A 607 -6.99 -16.63 -18.69
N ALA A 608 -6.36 -15.91 -19.62
CA ALA A 608 -5.33 -14.91 -19.31
C ALA A 608 -5.86 -13.85 -18.34
N SER A 609 -7.05 -13.29 -18.61
CA SER A 609 -7.71 -12.33 -17.70
C SER A 609 -8.02 -12.94 -16.33
N ALA A 610 -8.49 -14.20 -16.28
CA ALA A 610 -8.75 -14.88 -15.02
C ALA A 610 -7.46 -15.13 -14.20
N VAL A 611 -6.36 -15.44 -14.87
CA VAL A 611 -5.03 -15.63 -14.26
C VAL A 611 -4.50 -14.31 -13.69
N GLU A 612 -4.67 -13.20 -14.39
CA GLU A 612 -4.32 -11.87 -13.86
C GLU A 612 -5.11 -11.53 -12.59
N GLN A 613 -6.41 -11.81 -12.58
CA GLN A 613 -7.24 -11.65 -11.38
C GLN A 613 -6.79 -12.57 -10.23
N GLN A 614 -6.46 -13.83 -10.52
CA GLN A 614 -5.92 -14.75 -9.51
C GLN A 614 -4.57 -14.28 -8.94
N SER A 615 -3.70 -13.70 -9.77
CA SER A 615 -2.42 -13.15 -9.33
C SER A 615 -2.63 -12.00 -8.33
N ALA A 616 -3.55 -11.08 -8.64
CA ALA A 616 -3.91 -9.99 -7.73
C ALA A 616 -4.48 -10.51 -6.40
N ALA A 617 -5.42 -11.47 -6.45
CA ALA A 617 -6.01 -12.07 -5.26
C ALA A 617 -4.95 -12.81 -4.39
N THR A 618 -4.01 -13.52 -5.02
CA THR A 618 -2.94 -14.23 -4.33
C THR A 618 -1.99 -13.27 -3.60
N GLN A 619 -1.67 -12.12 -4.22
CA GLN A 619 -0.89 -11.07 -3.55
C GLN A 619 -1.63 -10.43 -2.38
N GLU A 620 -2.95 -10.26 -2.48
CA GLU A 620 -3.77 -9.74 -1.39
C GLU A 620 -3.87 -10.72 -0.22
N ILE A 621 -3.97 -12.02 -0.51
CA ILE A 621 -3.87 -13.09 0.50
C ILE A 621 -2.51 -13.03 1.20
N ALA A 622 -1.41 -12.92 0.47
CA ALA A 622 -0.07 -12.85 1.05
C ALA A 622 0.07 -11.66 2.03
N ARG A 623 -0.41 -10.47 1.64
CA ARG A 623 -0.43 -9.30 2.53
C ARG A 623 -1.30 -9.53 3.76
N SER A 624 -2.50 -10.11 3.58
CA SER A 624 -3.41 -10.41 4.68
C SER A 624 -2.80 -11.40 5.66
N VAL A 625 -2.11 -12.42 5.16
CA VAL A 625 -1.40 -13.41 5.96
C VAL A 625 -0.32 -12.75 6.82
N GLN A 626 0.46 -11.83 6.24
CA GLN A 626 1.50 -11.12 6.95
C GLN A 626 0.94 -10.19 8.04
N ASN A 627 -0.17 -9.51 7.76
CA ASN A 627 -0.88 -8.69 8.76
C ASN A 627 -1.41 -9.53 9.92
N VAL A 628 -2.00 -10.69 9.64
CA VAL A 628 -2.50 -11.60 10.69
C VAL A 628 -1.35 -12.17 11.50
N ALA A 629 -0.24 -12.56 10.86
CA ALA A 629 0.96 -13.04 11.57
C ALA A 629 1.49 -11.97 12.54
N GLN A 630 1.58 -10.71 12.11
CA GLN A 630 1.98 -9.61 12.97
C GLN A 630 0.99 -9.38 14.12
N GLY A 631 -0.32 -9.41 13.84
CA GLY A 631 -1.35 -9.31 14.87
C GLY A 631 -1.28 -10.42 15.92
N THR A 632 -0.94 -11.65 15.53
CA THR A 632 -0.74 -12.76 16.48
C THR A 632 0.50 -12.56 17.36
N GLN A 633 1.58 -12.00 16.81
CA GLN A 633 2.78 -11.66 17.59
C GLN A 633 2.51 -10.53 18.59
N GLU A 634 1.76 -9.52 18.19
CA GLU A 634 1.32 -8.44 19.09
C GLU A 634 0.39 -8.96 20.20
N ALA A 635 -0.54 -9.86 19.87
CA ALA A 635 -1.39 -10.52 20.87
C ALA A 635 -0.57 -11.32 21.89
N ALA A 636 0.45 -12.06 21.43
CA ALA A 636 1.39 -12.77 22.30
C ALA A 636 2.19 -11.81 23.20
N ALA A 637 2.64 -10.67 22.67
CA ALA A 637 3.34 -9.66 23.47
C ALA A 637 2.42 -9.00 24.52
N ASN A 638 1.18 -8.67 24.14
CA ASN A 638 0.19 -8.06 25.03
C ASN A 638 -0.21 -9.03 26.15
N ILE A 639 -0.39 -10.32 25.85
CA ILE A 639 -0.77 -11.28 26.87
C ILE A 639 0.36 -11.56 27.87
N MET A 640 1.63 -11.41 27.46
CA MET A 640 2.76 -11.42 28.38
C MET A 640 2.72 -10.26 29.39
N GLN A 641 2.23 -9.07 28.98
CA GLN A 641 2.02 -7.96 29.91
C GLN A 641 0.87 -8.24 30.88
N VAL A 642 -0.24 -8.80 30.40
CA VAL A 642 -1.37 -9.22 31.25
C VAL A 642 -0.92 -10.26 32.28
N ASN A 643 -0.11 -11.24 31.87
CA ASN A 643 0.46 -12.24 32.76
C ASN A 643 1.32 -11.60 33.87
N ARG A 644 2.17 -10.62 33.50
CA ARG A 644 2.99 -9.87 34.46
C ARG A 644 2.12 -9.07 35.45
N GLY A 645 1.08 -8.37 34.97
CA GLY A 645 0.14 -7.64 35.83
C GLY A 645 -0.66 -8.56 36.77
N ALA A 646 -1.03 -9.76 36.31
CA ALA A 646 -1.65 -10.77 37.17
C ALA A 646 -0.68 -11.25 38.26
N THR A 647 0.61 -11.44 37.93
CA THR A 647 1.66 -11.80 38.89
C THR A 647 1.84 -10.73 39.98
N GLU A 648 1.86 -9.45 39.58
CA GLU A 648 1.93 -8.32 40.50
C GLU A 648 0.68 -8.23 41.39
N THR A 649 -0.51 -8.45 40.81
CA THR A 649 -1.78 -8.49 41.56
C THR A 649 -1.79 -9.62 42.59
N GLY A 650 -1.29 -10.81 42.23
CA GLY A 650 -1.16 -11.94 43.14
C GLY A 650 -0.26 -11.61 44.32
N SER A 651 0.92 -11.04 44.06
CA SER A 651 1.88 -10.63 45.09
C SER A 651 1.31 -9.55 46.02
N ALA A 652 0.68 -8.52 45.48
CA ALA A 652 0.03 -7.47 46.26
C ALA A 652 -1.14 -8.02 47.11
N SER A 653 -1.89 -8.98 46.58
CA SER A 653 -2.98 -9.63 47.32
C SER A 653 -2.47 -10.47 48.49
N GLU A 654 -1.33 -11.15 48.33
CA GLU A 654 -0.67 -11.86 49.45
C GLU A 654 -0.21 -10.90 50.56
N GLU A 655 0.33 -9.73 50.21
CA GLU A 655 0.69 -8.70 51.20
C GLU A 655 -0.53 -8.16 51.95
N VAL A 656 -1.63 -7.90 51.24
CA VAL A 656 -2.90 -7.46 51.85
C VAL A 656 -3.46 -8.56 52.75
N LEU A 657 -3.42 -9.82 52.31
CA LEU A 657 -3.87 -10.97 53.10
C LEU A 657 -3.08 -11.09 54.41
N ASN A 658 -1.75 -10.96 54.36
CA ASN A 658 -0.91 -11.00 55.54
C ASN A 658 -1.16 -9.81 56.48
N SER A 659 -1.37 -8.62 55.92
CA SER A 659 -1.71 -7.41 56.69
C SER A 659 -3.07 -7.54 57.37
N ALA A 660 -4.07 -8.08 56.68
CA ALA A 660 -5.41 -8.33 57.20
C ALA A 660 -5.38 -9.38 58.34
N LYS A 661 -4.63 -10.47 58.18
CA LYS A 661 -4.43 -11.48 59.24
C LYS A 661 -3.76 -10.89 60.47
N THR A 662 -2.74 -10.06 60.29
CA THR A 662 -2.05 -9.37 61.39
C THR A 662 -3.00 -8.41 62.10
N LEU A 663 -3.78 -7.61 61.35
CA LEU A 663 -4.74 -6.68 61.92
C LEU A 663 -5.86 -7.39 62.68
N SER A 664 -6.32 -8.53 62.19
CA SER A 664 -7.30 -9.39 62.87
C SER A 664 -6.75 -9.91 64.21
N ALA A 665 -5.50 -10.39 64.22
CA ALA A 665 -4.83 -10.86 65.43
C ALA A 665 -4.60 -9.74 66.47
N GLU A 666 -4.12 -8.56 66.04
CA GLU A 666 -3.94 -7.41 66.93
C GLU A 666 -5.27 -6.86 67.46
N SER A 667 -6.34 -6.90 66.65
CA SER A 667 -7.69 -6.52 67.11
C SER A 667 -8.22 -7.49 68.18
N ALA A 668 -8.00 -8.79 68.01
CA ALA A 668 -8.37 -9.79 69.02
C ALA A 668 -7.59 -9.59 70.33
N ARG A 669 -6.28 -9.33 70.23
CA ARG A 669 -5.43 -9.05 71.40
C ARG A 669 -5.82 -7.76 72.12
N LEU A 670 -6.12 -6.69 71.38
CA LEU A 670 -6.57 -5.42 71.95
C LEU A 670 -7.91 -5.57 72.67
N ARG A 671 -8.82 -6.40 72.14
CA ARG A 671 -10.07 -6.74 72.81
C ARG A 671 -9.83 -7.46 74.14
N GLU A 672 -8.94 -8.44 74.17
CA GLU A 672 -8.59 -9.16 75.40
C GLU A 672 -7.95 -8.25 76.46
N GLU A 673 -7.03 -7.35 76.07
CA GLU A 673 -6.44 -6.37 76.98
C GLU A 673 -7.46 -5.31 77.46
N LEU A 674 -8.40 -4.90 76.60
CA LEU A 674 -9.51 -4.03 76.98
C LEU A 674 -10.39 -4.70 78.04
N ASP A 675 -10.82 -5.95 77.79
CA ASP A 675 -11.66 -6.73 78.71
C ASP A 675 -10.95 -6.89 80.07
N ARG A 676 -9.64 -7.18 80.05
CA ARG A 676 -8.81 -7.31 81.25
C ARG A 676 -8.65 -5.99 82.01
N PHE A 677 -8.41 -4.89 81.30
CA PHE A 677 -8.28 -3.56 81.90
C PHE A 677 -9.60 -3.08 82.52
N MET A 678 -10.74 -3.29 81.83
CA MET A 678 -12.07 -2.99 82.35
C MET A 678 -12.40 -3.83 83.58
N ALA A 679 -12.07 -5.14 83.58
CA ALA A 679 -12.24 -6.00 84.75
C ALA A 679 -11.43 -5.50 85.95
N ASN A 680 -10.19 -5.05 85.74
CA ASN A 680 -9.35 -4.47 86.80
C ASN A 680 -9.89 -3.14 87.32
N ILE A 681 -10.40 -2.25 86.47
CA ILE A 681 -11.02 -0.98 86.88
C ILE A 681 -12.30 -1.21 87.69
N ARG A 682 -13.13 -2.17 87.28
CA ARG A 682 -14.36 -2.52 88.01
C ARG A 682 -14.07 -3.19 89.36
N ALA A 683 -12.92 -3.84 89.51
CA ALA A 683 -12.48 -4.48 90.75
C ALA A 683 -11.81 -3.51 91.74
N ALA A 684 -11.16 -2.45 91.24
CA ALA A 684 -10.60 -1.34 92.05
C ALA A 684 -11.72 -0.48 92.67
#